data_AF-A0A653AFD3-F1
#
_entry.id   AF-A0A653AFD3-F1
#
_cell.length_a   1.000
_cell.length_b   1.000
_cell.length_c   1.000
_cell.angle_alpha   90.00
_cell.angle_beta   90.00
_cell.angle_gamma   90.00
#
_symmetry.space_group_name_H-M   'P 1'
#
loop_
_entity.id
_entity.type
_entity.pdbx_description
1 polymer ?
#
loop_
_entity_poly.entity_id
_entity_poly.type
_entity_poly.pdbx_seq_one_letter_code
_entity_poly.pdbx_strand_id
1 'polypeptide(L)'
;MDPWSLGKEPIRPEQPAGVDARYDPDFEALQAEIDKLSTPSAMGGTDWETVERLAAAILSGKSKDLLAASYFAVAAIRTRGLDDLVHVPGYRGRFSIRNNPRYPVIRTRGLDDLVHVPGYRGRFSIRNNPRYPVIRTRGLEGLAQGLQVMGDLIEHFWEDLFPPKKRMRGRAAALEWWVEKSAAALEDLKPEGAAAEAVQQYREALMRVDALLQANLDSPPLTRPLERFIDALPLQTGEAAEPAQGPAPPSLEASASTAAAAPGEVPALKKGPEDTTPQSAPAPAGAAASEPHPLRRTVENPPASAPSPGPPQEPVSGPAAPPAGVRPEPGEAGPGTQPASAVEAEKVLRGAFQAVRRTADYYLGQDLSDPRSYRLRRIASWSLIQALPPAAGGRTEVPPPMNRPLLENEWKGLEAKGSWEILIRSAEERLQSAVLWLDLNRLTAESLARMGPRCEAARDAVVHETVSLVKRLCGIEELSFSDGTPFADGATRSWLESHRHRSKTEAPETVQGAAAGAANGPDAALLEQARELAGRKRLAEAAELLQRGLCSGTSRRRQMGWRLSLCELLLGAAETQAALPQLEAVLQDIDAFQLESWDPDLAVKALRLVWRGFSAAPADDVRNRGAAILDRIARLAPADALRLAGR
;
A
#
# COMPACT_ATOMS: atom_id res chain seq x y z
N MET A 1 -15.18 23.84 30.51
CA MET A 1 -15.64 23.58 29.12
C MET A 1 -15.81 22.08 29.00
N ASP A 2 -16.91 21.60 28.44
CA ASP A 2 -17.09 20.17 28.22
C ASP A 2 -16.29 19.75 26.98
N PRO A 3 -15.27 18.89 27.10
CA PRO A 3 -14.48 18.45 25.95
C PRO A 3 -15.29 17.63 24.93
N TRP A 4 -16.50 17.17 25.28
CA TRP A 4 -17.38 16.37 24.43
C TRP A 4 -18.33 17.22 23.56
N SER A 5 -18.58 18.49 23.91
CA SER A 5 -19.51 19.36 23.17
C SER A 5 -18.85 20.24 22.09
N LEU A 6 -17.52 20.16 21.95
CA LEU A 6 -16.72 20.95 20.99
C LEU A 6 -17.19 20.83 19.54
N GLY A 7 -17.70 19.66 19.13
CA GLY A 7 -18.24 19.45 17.78
C GLY A 7 -19.65 19.98 17.57
N LYS A 8 -20.38 20.35 18.63
CA LYS A 8 -21.84 20.56 18.62
C LYS A 8 -22.27 22.00 18.94
N GLU A 9 -21.61 22.66 19.88
CA GLU A 9 -21.96 24.03 20.27
C GLU A 9 -21.49 25.06 19.21
N PRO A 10 -22.34 25.97 18.72
CA PRO A 10 -21.90 27.01 17.76
C PRO A 10 -20.97 28.04 18.43
N ILE A 11 -20.01 28.57 17.67
CA ILE A 11 -19.07 29.60 18.17
C ILE A 11 -19.84 30.88 18.55
N ARG A 12 -20.75 31.34 17.66
CA ARG A 12 -21.68 32.47 17.86
C ARG A 12 -22.98 32.22 17.09
N PRO A 13 -24.14 32.72 17.54
CA PRO A 13 -25.42 32.54 16.84
C PRO A 13 -25.43 33.06 15.39
N GLU A 14 -24.75 34.17 15.14
CA GLU A 14 -24.70 34.84 13.83
C GLU A 14 -23.63 34.25 12.89
N GLN A 15 -22.69 33.48 13.45
CA GLN A 15 -21.61 32.84 12.70
C GLN A 15 -21.27 31.48 13.36
N PRO A 16 -22.09 30.44 13.14
CA PRO A 16 -22.02 29.19 13.90
C PRO A 16 -20.65 28.50 13.82
N ALA A 17 -20.00 28.55 12.66
CA ALA A 17 -18.66 28.00 12.42
C ALA A 17 -17.49 28.92 12.82
N GLY A 18 -17.74 30.16 13.26
CA GLY A 18 -16.68 31.13 13.54
C GLY A 18 -15.94 31.61 12.28
N VAL A 19 -14.64 31.93 12.41
CA VAL A 19 -13.81 32.54 11.35
C VAL A 19 -12.68 31.60 10.87
N ASP A 20 -12.08 31.82 9.70
CA ASP A 20 -10.94 31.02 9.20
C ASP A 20 -9.74 31.19 10.14
N ALA A 21 -9.35 30.12 10.83
CA ALA A 21 -8.31 30.16 11.85
C ALA A 21 -6.88 30.17 11.28
N ARG A 22 -6.68 30.09 9.96
CA ARG A 22 -5.36 29.92 9.32
C ARG A 22 -4.29 30.95 9.72
N TYR A 23 -4.70 32.15 10.10
CA TYR A 23 -3.82 33.26 10.50
C TYR A 23 -4.03 33.64 11.98
N ASP A 24 -4.66 32.77 12.77
CA ASP A 24 -4.80 32.97 14.21
C ASP A 24 -3.53 32.45 14.93
N PRO A 25 -2.93 33.22 15.86
CA PRO A 25 -1.71 32.81 16.55
C PRO A 25 -1.81 31.47 17.30
N ASP A 26 -2.98 31.08 17.79
CA ASP A 26 -3.15 29.78 18.46
C ASP A 26 -3.14 28.63 17.43
N PHE A 27 -3.62 28.89 16.20
CA PHE A 27 -3.57 27.91 15.11
C PHE A 27 -2.15 27.80 14.54
N GLU A 28 -1.41 28.91 14.42
CA GLU A 28 0.01 28.89 14.07
C GLU A 28 0.84 28.13 15.12
N ALA A 29 0.58 28.36 16.42
CA ALA A 29 1.22 27.62 17.51
C ALA A 29 0.85 26.12 17.50
N LEU A 30 -0.42 25.79 17.26
CA LEU A 30 -0.91 24.42 17.12
C LEU A 30 -0.24 23.70 15.95
N GLN A 31 -0.14 24.37 14.80
CA GLN A 31 0.54 23.83 13.62
C GLN A 31 2.03 23.62 13.90
N ALA A 32 2.71 24.59 14.52
CA ALA A 32 4.13 24.46 14.88
C ALA A 32 4.40 23.29 15.85
N GLU A 33 3.45 22.96 16.74
CA GLU A 33 3.54 21.81 17.65
C GLU A 33 3.37 20.47 16.91
N ILE A 34 2.47 20.43 15.92
CA ILE A 34 2.26 19.29 15.02
C ILE A 34 3.44 19.12 14.06
N ASP A 35 4.05 20.19 13.57
CA ASP A 35 5.18 20.15 12.63
C ASP A 35 6.46 19.55 13.27
N LYS A 36 6.54 19.51 14.61
CA LYS A 36 7.56 18.73 15.34
C LYS A 36 7.47 17.23 15.07
N LEU A 37 6.30 16.68 14.73
CA LEU A 37 6.14 15.28 14.30
C LEU A 37 6.91 14.98 13.02
N SER A 38 7.09 15.99 12.17
CA SER A 38 7.85 15.91 10.92
C SER A 38 9.33 16.31 11.09
N THR A 39 9.74 16.75 12.28
CA THR A 39 11.06 17.32 12.56
C THR A 39 11.79 16.54 13.67
N PRO A 40 12.55 15.47 13.34
CA PRO A 40 13.22 14.61 14.32
C PRO A 40 14.22 15.32 15.24
N SER A 41 14.66 16.52 14.87
CA SER A 41 15.61 17.35 15.63
C SER A 41 14.95 18.30 16.65
N ALA A 42 13.61 18.31 16.75
CA ALA A 42 12.90 19.13 17.73
C ALA A 42 13.17 18.63 19.17
N MET A 43 13.93 19.41 19.95
CA MET A 43 14.13 19.13 21.38
C MET A 43 12.79 19.07 22.11
N GLY A 44 12.45 17.90 22.64
CA GLY A 44 11.24 17.66 23.45
C GLY A 44 10.15 16.83 22.77
N GLY A 45 10.18 16.65 21.44
CA GLY A 45 9.07 16.03 20.70
C GLY A 45 7.81 16.92 20.66
N THR A 46 6.68 16.34 20.26
CA THR A 46 5.37 17.03 20.24
C THR A 46 4.69 16.94 21.61
N ASP A 47 4.40 18.09 22.20
CA ASP A 47 3.59 18.23 23.41
C ASP A 47 2.09 18.10 23.07
N TRP A 48 1.57 16.89 23.22
CA TRP A 48 0.17 16.58 22.94
C TRP A 48 -0.82 17.25 23.90
N GLU A 49 -0.42 17.62 25.12
CA GLU A 49 -1.29 18.38 26.03
C GLU A 49 -1.48 19.81 25.52
N THR A 50 -0.41 20.42 25.01
CA THR A 50 -0.50 21.72 24.32
C THR A 50 -1.32 21.61 23.03
N VAL A 51 -1.20 20.53 22.25
CA VAL A 51 -2.06 20.28 21.06
C VAL A 51 -3.54 20.18 21.47
N GLU A 52 -3.90 19.35 22.46
CA GLU A 52 -5.31 19.19 22.91
C GLU A 52 -5.89 20.53 23.38
N ARG A 53 -5.13 21.27 24.19
CA ARG A 53 -5.53 22.58 24.75
C ARG A 53 -5.73 23.64 23.66
N LEU A 54 -4.77 23.80 22.74
CA LEU A 54 -4.86 24.81 21.67
C LEU A 54 -6.00 24.48 20.70
N ALA A 55 -6.13 23.22 20.30
CA ALA A 55 -7.21 22.78 19.42
C ALA A 55 -8.60 22.96 20.07
N ALA A 56 -8.75 22.61 21.36
CA ALA A 56 -9.99 22.87 22.11
C ALA A 56 -10.34 24.36 22.20
N ALA A 57 -9.35 25.23 22.43
CA ALA A 57 -9.56 26.68 22.48
C ALA A 57 -10.04 27.25 21.14
N ILE A 58 -9.47 26.77 20.02
CA ILE A 58 -9.90 27.15 18.67
C ILE A 58 -11.33 26.66 18.39
N LEU A 59 -11.61 25.37 18.62
CA LEU A 59 -12.90 24.73 18.34
C LEU A 59 -14.06 25.27 19.17
N SER A 60 -13.79 25.90 20.31
CA SER A 60 -14.82 26.46 21.20
C SER A 60 -15.02 27.97 21.04
N GLY A 61 -13.93 28.74 20.87
CA GLY A 61 -13.99 30.20 20.91
C GLY A 61 -13.79 30.91 19.57
N LYS A 62 -13.26 30.23 18.54
CA LYS A 62 -12.72 30.88 17.33
C LYS A 62 -13.26 30.32 16.02
N SER A 63 -13.17 29.02 15.81
CA SER A 63 -13.37 28.39 14.51
C SER A 63 -13.74 26.92 14.61
N LYS A 64 -14.75 26.50 13.87
CA LYS A 64 -15.02 25.10 13.53
C LYS A 64 -14.13 24.74 12.35
N ASP A 65 -12.85 24.51 12.64
CA ASP A 65 -11.86 24.07 11.66
C ASP A 65 -11.61 22.55 11.77
N LEU A 66 -11.71 21.87 10.64
CA LEU A 66 -11.60 20.42 10.53
C LEU A 66 -10.18 19.91 10.79
N LEU A 67 -9.15 20.70 10.51
CA LEU A 67 -7.77 20.35 10.81
C LEU A 67 -7.50 20.51 12.31
N ALA A 68 -8.01 21.57 12.95
CA ALA A 68 -7.99 21.69 14.41
C ALA A 68 -8.72 20.53 15.10
N ALA A 69 -9.88 20.11 14.59
CA ALA A 69 -10.60 18.93 15.09
C ALA A 69 -9.84 17.62 14.89
N SER A 70 -9.17 17.47 13.74
CA SER A 70 -8.28 16.33 13.46
C SER A 70 -7.13 16.25 14.46
N TYR A 71 -6.49 17.39 14.75
CA TYR A 71 -5.41 17.52 15.73
C TYR A 71 -5.91 17.22 17.15
N PHE A 72 -7.09 17.73 17.52
CA PHE A 72 -7.74 17.46 18.79
C PHE A 72 -8.02 15.95 19.00
N ALA A 73 -8.63 15.29 18.02
CA ALA A 73 -9.00 13.87 18.12
C ALA A 73 -7.77 12.95 18.26
N VAL A 74 -6.65 13.28 17.61
CA VAL A 74 -5.38 12.55 17.78
C VAL A 74 -4.73 12.86 19.12
N ALA A 75 -4.76 14.12 19.55
CA ALA A 75 -4.23 14.53 20.85
C ALA A 75 -4.98 13.82 21.98
N ALA A 76 -6.31 13.82 21.98
CA ALA A 76 -7.13 13.16 23.00
C ALA A 76 -6.81 11.66 23.16
N ILE A 77 -6.50 10.94 22.07
CA ILE A 77 -6.05 9.54 22.13
C ILE A 77 -4.67 9.43 22.82
N ARG A 78 -3.76 10.38 22.58
CA ARG A 78 -2.37 10.35 23.07
C ARG A 78 -2.20 10.89 24.49
N THR A 79 -2.83 12.03 24.83
CA THR A 79 -2.78 12.64 26.17
C THR A 79 -3.44 11.75 27.21
N ARG A 80 -4.64 11.25 26.91
CA ARG A 80 -5.38 10.35 27.81
C ARG A 80 -4.76 8.94 27.83
N GLY A 81 -3.76 8.67 27.00
CA GLY A 81 -2.88 7.51 27.14
C GLY A 81 -1.76 7.64 28.18
N LEU A 82 -1.48 8.84 28.71
CA LEU A 82 -0.24 9.15 29.47
C LEU A 82 -0.45 9.45 30.97
N ASP A 83 -1.69 9.41 31.44
CA ASP A 83 -2.06 9.93 32.75
C ASP A 83 -1.88 8.88 33.87
N ASP A 84 -0.62 8.60 34.22
CA ASP A 84 -0.25 7.96 35.51
C ASP A 84 1.12 8.43 36.05
N LEU A 85 1.37 9.74 36.00
CA LEU A 85 2.42 10.41 36.79
C LEU A 85 1.89 11.73 37.39
N VAL A 86 1.36 11.61 38.61
CA VAL A 86 1.02 12.71 39.54
C VAL A 86 -0.24 13.51 39.19
N HIS A 87 -1.39 13.16 39.82
CA HIS A 87 -2.07 13.96 40.87
C HIS A 87 -3.52 13.49 41.07
N VAL A 88 -3.94 13.19 42.31
CA VAL A 88 -5.35 12.85 42.63
C VAL A 88 -5.99 13.92 43.52
N PRO A 89 -6.93 14.72 42.99
CA PRO A 89 -7.88 15.47 43.80
C PRO A 89 -9.34 15.09 43.45
N GLY A 90 -10.08 14.51 44.40
CA GLY A 90 -11.54 14.39 44.26
C GLY A 90 -12.18 12.98 44.27
N TYR A 91 -11.61 12.00 44.98
CA TYR A 91 -12.31 10.74 45.25
C TYR A 91 -13.64 10.99 46.00
N ARG A 92 -14.79 10.71 45.36
CA ARG A 92 -16.10 10.51 46.02
C ARG A 92 -16.49 9.03 45.92
N GLY A 93 -16.05 8.24 46.88
CA GLY A 93 -16.40 6.81 47.02
C GLY A 93 -16.25 6.37 48.47
N ARG A 94 -17.24 5.64 49.01
CA ARG A 94 -17.42 5.45 50.46
C ARG A 94 -16.67 4.21 50.97
N PHE A 95 -15.52 4.41 51.63
CA PHE A 95 -14.81 3.31 52.32
C PHE A 95 -15.58 2.81 53.54
N SER A 96 -15.90 1.51 53.57
CA SER A 96 -16.33 0.81 54.78
C SER A 96 -15.10 0.28 55.52
N ILE A 97 -14.85 0.81 56.72
CA ILE A 97 -13.66 0.47 57.51
C ILE A 97 -13.94 -0.82 58.30
N ARG A 98 -13.41 -1.96 57.84
CA ARG A 98 -13.16 -3.08 58.76
C ARG A 98 -11.91 -2.80 59.57
N ASN A 99 -12.10 -2.69 60.88
CA ASN A 99 -11.10 -2.36 61.87
C ASN A 99 -9.93 -3.38 61.84
N ASN A 100 -8.69 -2.92 61.57
CA ASN A 100 -7.48 -3.73 61.67
C ASN A 100 -6.50 -3.08 62.67
N PRO A 101 -6.12 -3.71 63.80
CA PRO A 101 -5.70 -2.98 65.01
C PRO A 101 -4.26 -2.44 65.00
N ARG A 102 -3.56 -2.37 63.86
CA ARG A 102 -2.09 -2.31 63.85
C ARG A 102 -1.44 -0.94 63.67
N TYR A 103 -2.19 0.12 63.36
CA TYR A 103 -1.64 1.49 63.26
C TYR A 103 -2.65 2.55 63.74
N PRO A 104 -2.33 3.37 64.77
CA PRO A 104 -3.16 4.49 65.19
C PRO A 104 -3.00 5.68 64.22
N VAL A 105 -4.11 6.31 63.85
CA VAL A 105 -4.17 7.44 62.93
C VAL A 105 -3.91 8.75 63.67
N ILE A 106 -2.92 9.53 63.23
CA ILE A 106 -2.85 10.97 63.54
C ILE A 106 -3.55 11.74 62.41
N ARG A 107 -4.53 12.57 62.77
CA ARG A 107 -5.23 13.47 61.83
C ARG A 107 -4.63 14.87 61.90
N THR A 108 -4.35 15.48 60.77
CA THR A 108 -4.39 16.94 60.59
C THR A 108 -5.11 17.29 59.27
N ARG A 109 -5.72 18.48 59.24
CA ARG A 109 -6.52 19.01 58.13
C ARG A 109 -5.70 19.99 57.30
N GLY A 110 -6.07 20.13 56.02
CA GLY A 110 -5.87 21.35 55.25
C GLY A 110 -4.61 21.38 54.40
N LEU A 111 -4.78 21.73 53.12
CA LEU A 111 -3.74 22.45 52.39
C LEU A 111 -3.65 23.85 53.03
N ASP A 112 -2.44 24.33 53.28
CA ASP A 112 -1.91 25.60 52.78
C ASP A 112 -0.38 25.64 53.06
N ASP A 113 0.33 26.53 52.37
CA ASP A 113 1.77 26.83 52.44
C ASP A 113 2.80 25.79 51.94
N LEU A 114 3.50 26.16 50.85
CA LEU A 114 4.83 25.64 50.52
C LEU A 114 5.85 26.12 51.56
N VAL A 115 6.57 25.19 52.21
CA VAL A 115 7.85 25.50 52.87
C VAL A 115 8.93 24.53 52.42
N HIS A 116 9.95 25.09 51.76
CA HIS A 116 11.17 24.39 51.39
C HIS A 116 11.98 24.04 52.64
N VAL A 117 12.03 22.76 53.05
CA VAL A 117 12.89 22.31 54.14
C VAL A 117 14.27 21.89 53.60
N PRO A 118 15.35 22.64 53.86
CA PRO A 118 16.69 22.24 53.41
C PRO A 118 17.24 21.11 54.30
N GLY A 119 17.68 20.00 53.69
CA GLY A 119 18.43 18.97 54.43
C GLY A 119 18.42 17.54 53.89
N TYR A 120 17.48 17.16 53.03
CA TYR A 120 17.34 15.76 52.59
C TYR A 120 18.14 15.42 51.33
N ARG A 121 19.36 14.87 51.49
CA ARG A 121 20.06 14.10 50.44
C ARG A 121 19.64 12.62 50.49
N GLY A 122 18.51 12.29 49.88
CA GLY A 122 18.05 10.90 49.71
C GLY A 122 18.00 10.50 48.23
N ARG A 123 18.82 9.53 47.82
CA ARG A 123 18.78 8.98 46.44
C ARG A 123 17.68 7.92 46.35
N PHE A 124 16.48 8.31 45.93
CA PHE A 124 15.37 7.37 45.76
C PHE A 124 15.62 6.41 44.61
N SER A 125 15.92 5.16 44.95
CA SER A 125 15.95 4.02 44.02
C SER A 125 14.59 3.32 44.08
N ILE A 126 13.76 3.53 43.06
CA ILE A 126 12.45 2.89 42.97
C ILE A 126 12.66 1.45 42.50
N ARG A 127 12.57 0.49 43.43
CA ARG A 127 12.49 -0.93 43.10
C ARG A 127 11.09 -1.25 42.60
N ASN A 128 11.01 -1.76 41.38
CA ASN A 128 9.79 -2.18 40.71
C ASN A 128 9.06 -3.24 41.55
N ASN A 129 7.77 -3.06 41.85
CA ASN A 129 6.96 -3.99 42.64
C ASN A 129 5.65 -4.33 41.90
N PRO A 130 5.53 -5.52 41.27
CA PRO A 130 4.41 -5.85 40.39
C PRO A 130 3.25 -6.44 41.18
N ARG A 131 2.37 -5.61 41.75
CA ARG A 131 1.20 -6.10 42.52
C ARG A 131 -0.16 -5.42 42.31
N TYR A 132 -0.31 -4.59 41.28
CA TYR A 132 -1.61 -4.10 40.83
C TYR A 132 -1.66 -4.14 39.30
N PRO A 133 -2.68 -4.76 38.67
CA PRO A 133 -2.96 -4.56 37.26
C PRO A 133 -3.57 -3.17 37.08
N VAL A 134 -2.81 -2.24 36.52
CA VAL A 134 -3.30 -0.91 36.16
C VAL A 134 -3.94 -1.02 34.78
N ILE A 135 -5.28 -1.07 34.75
CA ILE A 135 -6.04 -1.20 33.50
C ILE A 135 -5.78 0.04 32.63
N ARG A 136 -5.14 -0.17 31.47
CA ARG A 136 -4.82 0.89 30.50
C ARG A 136 -6.01 1.20 29.58
N THR A 137 -7.08 1.79 30.12
CA THR A 137 -8.32 2.08 29.36
C THR A 137 -8.42 3.49 28.76
N ARG A 138 -7.70 4.48 29.27
CA ARG A 138 -7.99 5.90 28.99
C ARG A 138 -7.69 6.40 27.56
N GLY A 139 -6.82 5.72 26.80
CA GLY A 139 -6.65 6.02 25.37
C GLY A 139 -7.91 5.74 24.51
N LEU A 140 -8.77 4.81 24.96
CA LEU A 140 -10.04 4.51 24.30
C LEU A 140 -11.13 5.56 24.61
N GLU A 141 -11.03 6.27 25.74
CA GLU A 141 -11.87 7.43 26.03
C GLU A 141 -11.54 8.58 25.06
N GLY A 142 -10.25 8.78 24.76
CA GLY A 142 -9.80 9.71 23.71
C GLY A 142 -10.34 9.35 22.33
N LEU A 143 -10.41 8.05 21.99
CA LEU A 143 -11.02 7.58 20.73
C LEU A 143 -12.52 7.92 20.69
N ALA A 144 -13.26 7.58 21.74
CA ALA A 144 -14.69 7.83 21.85
C ALA A 144 -15.03 9.32 21.65
N GLN A 145 -14.28 10.18 22.33
CA GLN A 145 -14.43 11.61 22.26
C GLN A 145 -14.03 12.18 20.89
N GLY A 146 -12.92 11.69 20.30
CA GLY A 146 -12.49 12.09 18.96
C GLY A 146 -13.55 11.75 17.90
N LEU A 147 -14.13 10.55 17.96
CA LEU A 147 -15.23 10.14 17.07
C LEU A 147 -16.48 11.01 17.28
N GLN A 148 -16.87 11.31 18.51
CA GLN A 148 -18.02 12.19 18.78
C GLN A 148 -17.79 13.61 18.27
N VAL A 149 -16.65 14.24 18.59
CA VAL A 149 -16.35 15.61 18.15
C VAL A 149 -16.30 15.70 16.63
N MET A 150 -15.68 14.73 15.94
CA MET A 150 -15.65 14.70 14.47
C MET A 150 -17.05 14.48 13.88
N GLY A 151 -17.83 13.54 14.41
CA GLY A 151 -19.20 13.27 13.96
C GLY A 151 -20.13 14.48 14.14
N ASP A 152 -20.13 15.09 15.31
CA ASP A 152 -20.96 16.26 15.61
C ASP A 152 -20.54 17.47 14.75
N LEU A 153 -19.24 17.68 14.55
CA LEU A 153 -18.70 18.77 13.73
C LEU A 153 -19.13 18.65 12.26
N ILE A 154 -19.07 17.44 11.70
CA ILE A 154 -19.51 17.17 10.33
C ILE A 154 -21.04 17.25 10.23
N GLU A 155 -21.79 16.75 11.22
CA GLU A 155 -23.27 16.80 11.18
C GLU A 155 -23.81 18.23 11.27
N HIS A 156 -23.29 19.07 12.16
CA HIS A 156 -23.88 20.38 12.48
C HIS A 156 -23.29 21.55 11.69
N PHE A 157 -22.02 21.47 11.26
CA PHE A 157 -21.29 22.62 10.71
C PHE A 157 -20.82 22.45 9.26
N TRP A 158 -21.10 21.34 8.59
CA TRP A 158 -20.50 21.03 7.27
C TRP A 158 -20.53 22.14 6.24
N GLU A 159 -21.63 22.88 6.09
CA GLU A 159 -21.70 23.94 5.07
C GLU A 159 -20.69 25.07 5.34
N ASP A 160 -20.61 25.54 6.58
CA ASP A 160 -19.81 26.69 7.00
C ASP A 160 -18.41 26.32 7.53
N LEU A 161 -18.10 25.03 7.68
CA LEU A 161 -16.85 24.50 8.24
C LEU A 161 -15.60 24.99 7.50
N PHE A 162 -14.50 25.21 8.24
CA PHE A 162 -13.18 25.48 7.67
C PHE A 162 -12.37 24.17 7.48
N PRO A 163 -11.59 24.00 6.38
CA PRO A 163 -11.52 24.85 5.19
C PRO A 163 -12.87 24.95 4.46
N PRO A 164 -13.22 26.09 3.84
CA PRO A 164 -14.55 26.32 3.27
C PRO A 164 -14.90 25.31 2.16
N LYS A 165 -16.19 25.05 1.91
CA LYS A 165 -16.70 24.05 0.95
C LYS A 165 -16.12 24.17 -0.48
N LYS A 166 -15.64 25.35 -0.91
CA LYS A 166 -14.90 25.54 -2.17
C LYS A 166 -13.51 24.82 -2.20
N ARG A 167 -12.96 24.45 -1.05
CA ARG A 167 -11.69 23.74 -0.85
C ARG A 167 -11.90 22.30 -0.38
N MET A 168 -12.80 21.53 -1.02
CA MET A 168 -13.07 20.12 -0.68
C MET A 168 -11.81 19.26 -0.50
N ARG A 169 -10.78 19.44 -1.34
CA ARG A 169 -9.48 18.74 -1.18
C ARG A 169 -8.79 19.01 0.16
N GLY A 170 -8.95 20.21 0.72
CA GLY A 170 -8.42 20.56 2.04
C GLY A 170 -9.19 19.88 3.17
N ARG A 171 -10.52 19.76 3.04
CA ARG A 171 -11.33 18.97 3.99
C ARG A 171 -10.96 17.49 3.95
N ALA A 172 -10.85 16.91 2.76
CA ALA A 172 -10.43 15.53 2.56
C ALA A 172 -9.03 15.26 3.16
N ALA A 173 -8.05 16.14 2.92
CA ALA A 173 -6.70 15.99 3.47
C ALA A 173 -6.65 16.06 5.01
N ALA A 174 -7.47 16.90 5.65
CA ALA A 174 -7.58 16.94 7.11
C ALA A 174 -8.13 15.61 7.67
N LEU A 175 -9.20 15.08 7.04
CA LEU A 175 -9.79 13.80 7.44
C LEU A 175 -8.87 12.59 7.18
N GLU A 176 -8.12 12.61 6.08
CA GLU A 176 -7.11 11.58 5.77
C GLU A 176 -5.99 11.59 6.83
N TRP A 177 -5.49 12.78 7.20
CA TRP A 177 -4.53 12.96 8.28
C TRP A 177 -5.09 12.46 9.62
N TRP A 178 -6.35 12.78 9.95
CA TRP A 178 -7.02 12.31 11.16
C TRP A 178 -7.04 10.78 11.23
N VAL A 179 -7.54 10.12 10.19
CA VAL A 179 -7.62 8.64 10.15
C VAL A 179 -6.23 8.01 10.27
N GLU A 180 -5.23 8.51 9.53
CA GLU A 180 -3.86 8.00 9.58
C GLU A 180 -3.25 8.13 10.98
N LYS A 181 -3.33 9.33 11.59
CA LYS A 181 -2.66 9.62 12.86
C LYS A 181 -3.42 9.07 14.07
N SER A 182 -4.76 8.98 14.02
CA SER A 182 -5.53 8.28 15.05
C SER A 182 -5.25 6.78 15.01
N ALA A 183 -5.17 6.15 13.83
CA ALA A 183 -4.82 4.73 13.73
C ALA A 183 -3.42 4.45 14.31
N ALA A 184 -2.42 5.26 13.96
CA ALA A 184 -1.07 5.13 14.52
C ALA A 184 -1.05 5.32 16.06
N ALA A 185 -1.79 6.30 16.59
CA ALA A 185 -1.90 6.52 18.04
C ALA A 185 -2.55 5.35 18.79
N LEU A 186 -3.52 4.68 18.17
CA LEU A 186 -4.19 3.49 18.73
C LEU A 186 -3.29 2.25 18.69
N GLU A 187 -2.48 2.09 17.63
CA GLU A 187 -1.52 1.01 17.48
C GLU A 187 -0.36 1.10 18.52
N ASP A 188 0.06 2.33 18.86
CA ASP A 188 1.00 2.63 19.95
C ASP A 188 0.43 2.25 21.34
N LEU A 189 -0.88 2.44 21.57
CA LEU A 189 -1.54 2.30 22.88
C LEU A 189 -1.61 0.86 23.43
N LYS A 190 -1.85 -0.13 22.55
CA LYS A 190 -2.02 -1.57 22.89
C LYS A 190 -2.92 -1.80 24.11
N PRO A 191 -4.22 -1.47 24.03
CA PRO A 191 -5.15 -1.61 25.16
C PRO A 191 -5.33 -3.08 25.56
N GLU A 192 -5.48 -3.31 26.86
CA GLU A 192 -5.71 -4.65 27.45
C GLU A 192 -7.14 -5.18 27.20
N GLY A 193 -7.99 -4.37 26.56
CA GLY A 193 -9.34 -4.69 26.13
C GLY A 193 -10.36 -3.61 26.48
N ALA A 194 -11.62 -3.85 26.13
CA ALA A 194 -12.75 -2.95 26.41
C ALA A 194 -14.04 -3.72 26.68
N ALA A 195 -14.98 -3.09 27.41
CA ALA A 195 -16.33 -3.63 27.61
C ALA A 195 -17.07 -3.74 26.27
N ALA A 196 -17.94 -4.74 26.13
CA ALA A 196 -18.65 -5.01 24.86
C ALA A 196 -19.54 -3.83 24.42
N GLU A 197 -20.15 -3.15 25.39
CA GLU A 197 -20.97 -1.95 25.19
C GLU A 197 -20.12 -0.79 24.64
N ALA A 198 -18.90 -0.61 25.16
CA ALA A 198 -17.99 0.44 24.70
C ALA A 198 -17.47 0.18 23.29
N VAL A 199 -17.09 -1.06 22.97
CA VAL A 199 -16.70 -1.45 21.60
C VAL A 199 -17.86 -1.23 20.62
N GLN A 200 -19.09 -1.56 21.03
CA GLN A 200 -20.27 -1.31 20.20
C GLN A 200 -20.53 0.19 19.98
N GLN A 201 -20.39 1.03 21.01
CA GLN A 201 -20.47 2.48 20.89
C GLN A 201 -19.41 3.03 19.92
N TYR A 202 -18.19 2.49 19.91
CA TYR A 202 -17.14 2.91 18.97
C TYR A 202 -17.48 2.54 17.52
N ARG A 203 -18.06 1.35 17.28
CA ARG A 203 -18.55 0.98 15.94
C ARG A 203 -19.67 1.91 15.48
N GLU A 204 -20.65 2.18 16.34
CA GLU A 204 -21.79 3.06 16.01
C GLU A 204 -21.34 4.49 15.74
N ALA A 205 -20.40 5.02 16.53
CA ALA A 205 -19.82 6.34 16.32
C ALA A 205 -19.00 6.42 15.02
N LEU A 206 -18.18 5.41 14.71
CA LEU A 206 -17.41 5.37 13.46
C LEU A 206 -18.34 5.23 12.25
N MET A 207 -19.33 4.34 12.30
CA MET A 207 -20.33 4.16 11.24
C MET A 207 -21.16 5.44 10.99
N ARG A 208 -21.48 6.21 12.04
CA ARG A 208 -22.08 7.55 11.94
C ARG A 208 -21.17 8.52 11.19
N VAL A 209 -19.88 8.56 11.53
CA VAL A 209 -18.90 9.38 10.79
C VAL A 209 -18.79 8.93 9.33
N ASP A 210 -18.70 7.64 9.05
CA ASP A 210 -18.62 7.11 7.68
C ASP A 210 -19.83 7.48 6.82
N ALA A 211 -21.04 7.35 7.37
CA ALA A 211 -22.27 7.77 6.69
C ALA A 211 -22.27 9.28 6.38
N LEU A 212 -21.82 10.10 7.33
CA LEU A 212 -21.67 11.55 7.15
C LEU A 212 -20.59 11.90 6.11
N LEU A 213 -19.47 11.18 6.07
CA LEU A 213 -18.41 11.38 5.07
C LEU A 213 -18.87 10.95 3.68
N GLN A 214 -19.54 9.81 3.54
CA GLN A 214 -20.07 9.28 2.29
C GLN A 214 -21.18 10.17 1.69
N ALA A 215 -21.97 10.84 2.53
CA ALA A 215 -22.97 11.81 2.10
C ALA A 215 -22.38 13.15 1.60
N ASN A 216 -21.16 13.49 2.05
CA ASN A 216 -20.57 14.82 1.90
C ASN A 216 -19.33 14.89 1.00
N LEU A 217 -18.73 13.75 0.64
CA LEU A 217 -17.53 13.65 -0.20
C LEU A 217 -17.75 12.68 -1.36
N ASP A 218 -17.36 13.08 -2.57
CA ASP A 218 -17.36 12.22 -3.77
C ASP A 218 -16.38 11.04 -3.65
N SER A 219 -15.41 11.16 -2.74
CA SER A 219 -14.38 10.15 -2.44
C SER A 219 -13.94 10.32 -0.99
N PRO A 220 -14.68 9.73 -0.02
CA PRO A 220 -14.31 9.82 1.39
C PRO A 220 -13.04 9.02 1.70
N PRO A 221 -12.26 9.42 2.73
CA PRO A 221 -11.10 8.65 3.17
C PRO A 221 -11.52 7.30 3.76
N LEU A 222 -10.65 6.29 3.64
CA LEU A 222 -10.91 4.94 4.13
C LEU A 222 -10.64 4.85 5.63
N THR A 223 -11.69 4.88 6.44
CA THR A 223 -11.68 4.69 7.91
C THR A 223 -11.35 3.28 8.39
N ARG A 224 -11.19 2.33 7.46
CA ARG A 224 -10.81 0.92 7.70
C ARG A 224 -9.68 0.70 8.74
N PRO A 225 -8.64 1.53 8.88
CA PRO A 225 -7.65 1.37 9.94
C PRO A 225 -8.25 1.46 11.36
N LEU A 226 -9.22 2.36 11.56
CA LEU A 226 -9.94 2.52 12.83
C LEU A 226 -10.94 1.39 13.05
N GLU A 227 -11.69 1.00 12.00
CA GLU A 227 -12.60 -0.15 12.01
C GLU A 227 -11.87 -1.43 12.43
N ARG A 228 -10.74 -1.75 11.76
CA ARG A 228 -9.90 -2.91 12.08
C ARG A 228 -9.36 -2.88 13.51
N PHE A 229 -9.05 -1.70 14.05
CA PHE A 229 -8.61 -1.58 15.43
C PHE A 229 -9.77 -1.89 16.40
N ILE A 230 -10.94 -1.28 16.19
CA ILE A 230 -12.14 -1.49 17.02
C ILE A 230 -12.57 -2.96 17.02
N ASP A 231 -12.55 -3.63 15.87
CA ASP A 231 -12.89 -5.06 15.78
C ASP A 231 -11.80 -6.00 16.32
N ALA A 232 -10.55 -5.55 16.38
CA ALA A 232 -9.44 -6.28 17.01
C ALA A 232 -9.35 -6.05 18.53
N LEU A 233 -10.14 -5.15 19.12
CA LEU A 233 -10.14 -4.91 20.57
C LEU A 233 -10.56 -6.17 21.33
N PRO A 234 -9.72 -6.69 22.26
CA PRO A 234 -10.12 -7.77 23.13
C PRO A 234 -11.35 -7.37 23.96
N LEU A 235 -12.42 -8.16 23.87
CA LEU A 235 -13.56 -7.97 24.77
C LEU A 235 -13.13 -8.35 26.18
N GLN A 236 -13.19 -7.39 27.10
CA GLN A 236 -13.12 -7.69 28.52
C GLN A 236 -14.43 -8.35 28.91
N THR A 237 -14.37 -9.66 29.18
CA THR A 237 -15.46 -10.36 29.86
C THR A 237 -15.63 -9.70 31.23
N GLY A 238 -16.60 -8.80 31.34
CA GLY A 238 -16.96 -8.20 32.61
C GLY A 238 -17.32 -9.33 33.57
N GLU A 239 -16.55 -9.43 34.67
CA GLU A 239 -17.01 -10.14 35.85
C GLU A 239 -18.35 -9.52 36.22
N ALA A 240 -19.43 -10.26 36.00
CA ALA A 240 -20.78 -9.74 36.13
C ALA A 240 -20.92 -9.13 37.52
N ALA A 241 -21.22 -7.83 37.57
CA ALA A 241 -21.31 -7.10 38.83
C ALA A 241 -22.23 -7.87 39.77
N GLU A 242 -21.67 -8.42 40.86
CA GLU A 242 -22.46 -9.08 41.89
C GLU A 242 -23.58 -8.11 42.29
N PRO A 243 -24.85 -8.51 42.15
CA PRO A 243 -25.95 -7.64 42.51
C PRO A 243 -25.80 -7.31 43.99
N ALA A 244 -25.56 -6.03 44.28
CA ALA A 244 -25.23 -5.56 45.61
C ALA A 244 -26.30 -6.04 46.60
N GLN A 245 -25.94 -7.03 47.43
CA GLN A 245 -26.83 -7.57 48.44
C GLN A 245 -27.10 -6.47 49.46
N GLY A 246 -28.29 -5.87 49.36
CA GLY A 246 -28.83 -5.01 50.41
C GLY A 246 -28.90 -5.78 51.73
N PRO A 247 -28.71 -5.12 52.89
CA PRO A 247 -28.73 -5.80 54.17
C PRO A 247 -30.10 -6.45 54.41
N ALA A 248 -30.09 -7.76 54.63
CA ALA A 248 -31.30 -8.53 54.87
C ALA A 248 -32.04 -8.08 56.15
N PRO A 249 -33.38 -7.89 56.10
CA PRO A 249 -34.22 -7.95 57.29
C PRO A 249 -34.21 -9.38 57.88
N PRO A 250 -34.50 -9.55 59.18
CA PRO A 250 -34.31 -10.82 59.88
C PRO A 250 -35.31 -11.91 59.47
N SER A 251 -34.86 -13.15 59.55
CA SER A 251 -35.62 -14.36 59.26
C SER A 251 -36.90 -14.49 60.11
N LEU A 252 -37.97 -14.97 59.48
CA LEU A 252 -39.00 -15.77 60.13
C LEU A 252 -39.16 -17.08 59.35
N GLU A 253 -39.21 -18.18 60.08
CA GLU A 253 -39.24 -19.54 59.54
C GLU A 253 -40.67 -20.03 59.25
N ALA A 254 -40.73 -21.26 58.71
CA ALA A 254 -41.88 -22.19 58.65
C ALA A 254 -42.84 -22.12 57.44
N SER A 255 -42.64 -23.11 56.55
CA SER A 255 -43.64 -24.05 56.03
C SER A 255 -45.14 -23.68 56.09
N ALA A 256 -45.82 -23.66 54.93
CA ALA A 256 -46.53 -24.85 54.44
C ALA A 256 -47.36 -24.59 53.15
N SER A 257 -47.36 -25.61 52.27
CA SER A 257 -48.45 -26.05 51.37
C SER A 257 -49.60 -25.09 51.01
N THR A 258 -49.79 -24.84 49.72
CA THR A 258 -50.94 -25.44 49.02
C THR A 258 -50.75 -25.47 47.51
N ALA A 259 -51.07 -26.61 46.88
CA ALA A 259 -51.15 -26.75 45.44
C ALA A 259 -52.61 -26.59 44.97
N ALA A 260 -52.79 -26.06 43.76
CA ALA A 260 -54.03 -26.18 43.01
C ALA A 260 -53.68 -26.41 41.54
N ALA A 261 -53.75 -27.68 41.12
CA ALA A 261 -53.64 -28.08 39.71
C ALA A 261 -55.03 -28.52 39.21
N ALA A 262 -55.30 -28.28 37.94
CA ALA A 262 -56.40 -28.91 37.21
C ALA A 262 -55.89 -29.29 35.80
N PRO A 263 -55.44 -30.54 35.60
CA PRO A 263 -54.96 -31.03 34.30
C PRO A 263 -56.12 -31.61 33.46
N GLY A 264 -55.84 -31.88 32.18
CA GLY A 264 -56.70 -32.72 31.35
C GLY A 264 -56.34 -34.21 31.48
N GLU A 265 -57.21 -35.10 30.99
CA GLU A 265 -56.91 -36.53 30.90
C GLU A 265 -57.50 -37.19 29.64
N VAL A 266 -56.76 -38.16 29.10
CA VAL A 266 -57.06 -39.09 27.98
C VAL A 266 -57.87 -40.31 28.53
N PRO A 267 -58.48 -41.28 27.76
CA PRO A 267 -57.81 -42.05 26.68
C PRO A 267 -58.64 -42.85 25.60
N ALA A 268 -57.91 -43.39 24.61
CA ALA A 268 -57.97 -44.75 24.00
C ALA A 268 -59.20 -45.39 23.25
N LEU A 269 -58.94 -45.70 21.96
CA LEU A 269 -59.02 -47.02 21.25
C LEU A 269 -60.34 -47.70 20.71
N LYS A 270 -60.24 -48.14 19.41
CA LYS A 270 -61.02 -49.16 18.63
C LYS A 270 -62.45 -48.75 18.18
N LYS A 271 -63.00 -49.14 17.00
CA LYS A 271 -62.65 -50.09 15.89
C LYS A 271 -63.37 -49.62 14.57
N GLY A 272 -62.96 -50.06 13.37
CA GLY A 272 -63.54 -49.70 12.04
C GLY A 272 -64.81 -50.49 11.62
N PRO A 273 -65.23 -50.59 10.32
CA PRO A 273 -64.44 -50.41 9.07
C PRO A 273 -65.13 -49.65 7.89
N GLU A 274 -64.42 -49.53 6.74
CA GLU A 274 -64.85 -49.41 5.31
C GLU A 274 -65.85 -48.28 4.90
N ASP A 275 -65.78 -47.67 3.69
CA ASP A 275 -65.49 -48.26 2.37
C ASP A 275 -64.97 -47.25 1.28
N THR A 276 -64.45 -47.79 0.17
CA THR A 276 -64.15 -47.16 -1.15
C THR A 276 -63.13 -46.01 -1.32
N THR A 277 -61.94 -46.42 -1.77
CA THR A 277 -60.86 -45.74 -2.52
C THR A 277 -61.18 -45.57 -4.04
N PRO A 278 -60.28 -45.09 -4.95
CA PRO A 278 -59.04 -44.28 -4.82
C PRO A 278 -58.83 -43.19 -5.95
N GLN A 279 -57.60 -42.62 -5.99
CA GLN A 279 -56.75 -42.45 -7.20
C GLN A 279 -56.80 -41.10 -7.97
N SER A 280 -55.70 -40.53 -8.49
CA SER A 280 -54.26 -40.50 -8.11
C SER A 280 -53.53 -39.38 -8.89
N ALA A 281 -52.42 -38.91 -8.32
CA ALA A 281 -51.31 -38.10 -8.86
C ALA A 281 -50.68 -38.64 -10.19
N PRO A 282 -49.57 -38.09 -10.75
CA PRO A 282 -48.71 -36.95 -10.34
C PRO A 282 -48.22 -36.03 -11.50
N ALA A 283 -47.17 -35.22 -11.23
CA ALA A 283 -46.31 -34.43 -12.15
C ALA A 283 -45.54 -35.32 -13.18
N PRO A 284 -44.68 -34.82 -14.14
CA PRO A 284 -43.69 -33.74 -14.00
C PRO A 284 -43.39 -32.88 -15.28
N ALA A 285 -42.21 -32.24 -15.30
CA ALA A 285 -41.74 -31.23 -16.26
C ALA A 285 -41.10 -31.75 -17.58
N GLY A 286 -40.90 -30.85 -18.56
CA GLY A 286 -40.07 -31.10 -19.75
C GLY A 286 -40.11 -29.98 -20.81
N ALA A 287 -38.96 -29.34 -21.09
CA ALA A 287 -38.80 -28.19 -22.00
C ALA A 287 -38.94 -28.49 -23.50
N ALA A 288 -39.29 -27.48 -24.33
CA ALA A 288 -38.44 -26.93 -25.40
C ALA A 288 -39.15 -25.97 -26.40
N ALA A 289 -38.47 -24.87 -26.74
CA ALA A 289 -38.44 -24.08 -27.99
C ALA A 289 -39.70 -23.89 -28.90
N SER A 290 -40.02 -22.63 -29.23
CA SER A 290 -39.86 -22.03 -30.58
C SER A 290 -40.45 -20.60 -30.66
N GLU A 291 -39.74 -19.66 -31.31
CA GLU A 291 -40.35 -18.41 -31.84
C GLU A 291 -41.08 -18.69 -33.18
N PRO A 292 -41.92 -17.75 -33.70
CA PRO A 292 -41.37 -16.74 -34.60
C PRO A 292 -42.03 -15.33 -34.55
N HIS A 293 -41.27 -14.31 -34.97
CA HIS A 293 -41.77 -12.98 -35.37
C HIS A 293 -42.37 -13.01 -36.80
N PRO A 294 -43.22 -12.03 -37.19
CA PRO A 294 -42.78 -11.12 -38.26
C PRO A 294 -43.25 -9.64 -38.16
N LEU A 295 -42.79 -8.85 -39.15
CA LEU A 295 -42.59 -7.40 -39.17
C LEU A 295 -43.60 -6.55 -40.02
N ARG A 296 -43.55 -5.21 -39.81
CA ARG A 296 -43.82 -4.09 -40.78
C ARG A 296 -45.30 -3.76 -41.11
N ARG A 297 -45.70 -2.54 -41.58
CA ARG A 297 -44.98 -1.37 -42.15
C ARG A 297 -45.81 -0.03 -42.10
N THR A 298 -45.12 1.11 -41.91
CA THR A 298 -45.29 2.49 -42.50
C THR A 298 -46.64 3.12 -42.89
N VAL A 299 -46.83 4.41 -42.53
CA VAL A 299 -47.35 5.52 -43.39
C VAL A 299 -46.59 6.84 -43.06
N GLU A 300 -46.52 7.79 -44.00
CA GLU A 300 -45.68 9.01 -44.02
C GLU A 300 -46.51 10.30 -44.33
N ASN A 301 -45.86 11.49 -44.26
CA ASN A 301 -46.05 12.71 -45.10
C ASN A 301 -46.91 13.95 -44.63
N PRO A 302 -46.68 15.19 -45.19
CA PRO A 302 -46.47 16.47 -44.45
C PRO A 302 -47.30 17.67 -45.04
N PRO A 303 -46.82 18.90 -45.41
CA PRO A 303 -45.75 19.84 -44.94
C PRO A 303 -46.17 21.35 -44.81
N ALA A 304 -45.24 22.20 -44.30
CA ALA A 304 -45.05 23.64 -44.60
C ALA A 304 -43.77 24.17 -43.89
N SER A 305 -43.10 25.31 -44.18
CA SER A 305 -42.86 26.12 -45.41
C SER A 305 -41.68 27.11 -45.13
N ALA A 306 -41.12 27.79 -46.15
CA ALA A 306 -40.01 28.78 -46.04
C ALA A 306 -40.38 30.18 -46.59
N PRO A 307 -39.59 31.26 -46.35
CA PRO A 307 -38.58 31.68 -47.35
C PRO A 307 -37.29 32.38 -46.81
N SER A 308 -36.40 32.80 -47.71
CA SER A 308 -35.16 33.60 -47.50
C SER A 308 -35.10 34.73 -48.59
N PRO A 309 -34.01 35.50 -48.84
CA PRO A 309 -32.84 35.96 -48.05
C PRO A 309 -32.59 37.52 -48.15
N GLY A 310 -31.52 38.07 -47.53
CA GLY A 310 -31.07 39.47 -47.77
C GLY A 310 -29.73 39.84 -47.07
N PRO A 311 -28.89 40.79 -47.58
CA PRO A 311 -27.46 40.90 -47.19
C PRO A 311 -27.14 42.24 -46.43
N PRO A 312 -25.89 42.77 -46.31
CA PRO A 312 -25.28 43.04 -44.99
C PRO A 312 -25.04 44.53 -44.64
N GLN A 313 -25.12 44.89 -43.35
CA GLN A 313 -24.66 46.19 -42.82
C GLN A 313 -24.09 46.10 -41.40
N GLU A 314 -22.89 46.66 -41.19
CA GLU A 314 -22.41 47.23 -39.92
C GLU A 314 -23.05 48.64 -39.73
N PRO A 315 -22.93 49.40 -38.60
CA PRO A 315 -21.99 49.25 -37.47
C PRO A 315 -22.57 49.61 -36.06
N VAL A 316 -21.65 49.94 -35.13
CA VAL A 316 -21.77 50.70 -33.87
C VAL A 316 -22.10 49.95 -32.56
N SER A 317 -21.38 50.33 -31.51
CA SER A 317 -21.22 49.68 -30.20
C SER A 317 -22.12 50.24 -29.09
N GLY A 318 -22.63 49.35 -28.22
CA GLY A 318 -23.29 49.64 -26.94
C GLY A 318 -23.32 48.38 -26.05
N PRO A 319 -23.36 48.48 -24.70
CA PRO A 319 -22.64 47.50 -23.87
C PRO A 319 -23.47 46.36 -23.21
N ALA A 320 -22.71 45.38 -22.71
CA ALA A 320 -23.00 44.44 -21.61
C ALA A 320 -23.88 43.18 -21.87
N ALA A 321 -23.20 42.05 -22.12
CA ALA A 321 -23.26 40.85 -21.27
C ALA A 321 -22.27 39.79 -21.80
N PRO A 322 -21.31 39.25 -20.99
CA PRO A 322 -20.50 38.13 -21.44
C PRO A 322 -21.33 36.84 -21.42
N PRO A 323 -21.52 36.13 -22.54
CA PRO A 323 -22.05 34.76 -22.49
C PRO A 323 -21.05 33.87 -21.74
N ALA A 324 -21.59 32.85 -21.08
CA ALA A 324 -20.87 31.94 -20.18
C ALA A 324 -19.42 31.66 -20.61
N GLY A 325 -18.46 32.12 -19.80
CA GLY A 325 -17.09 31.66 -19.92
C GLY A 325 -17.10 30.14 -19.82
N VAL A 326 -16.54 29.48 -20.84
CA VAL A 326 -16.40 28.03 -20.88
C VAL A 326 -15.65 27.62 -19.62
N ARG A 327 -16.39 27.07 -18.65
CA ARG A 327 -15.83 26.44 -17.48
C ARG A 327 -14.92 25.33 -18.00
N PRO A 328 -13.64 25.26 -17.61
CA PRO A 328 -12.87 24.06 -17.86
C PRO A 328 -13.57 22.94 -17.08
N GLU A 329 -14.28 22.08 -17.82
CA GLU A 329 -14.72 20.78 -17.33
C GLU A 329 -13.50 20.10 -16.68
N PRO A 330 -13.67 19.48 -15.50
CA PRO A 330 -12.60 18.70 -14.91
C PRO A 330 -12.32 17.53 -15.86
N GLY A 331 -11.27 17.65 -16.67
CA GLY A 331 -10.93 16.64 -17.66
C GLY A 331 -10.74 15.28 -17.01
N GLU A 332 -11.76 14.43 -17.11
CA GLU A 332 -11.57 12.99 -17.15
C GLU A 332 -10.53 12.75 -18.24
N ALA A 333 -9.39 12.20 -17.86
CA ALA A 333 -8.40 11.74 -18.81
C ALA A 333 -8.98 10.49 -19.50
N GLY A 334 -9.81 10.71 -20.51
CA GLY A 334 -10.28 9.67 -21.40
C GLY A 334 -9.10 8.91 -22.01
N PRO A 335 -9.28 7.63 -22.39
CA PRO A 335 -8.21 6.81 -22.92
C PRO A 335 -7.78 7.32 -24.30
N GLY A 336 -6.76 8.19 -24.36
CA GLY A 336 -6.12 8.59 -25.62
C GLY A 336 -5.47 9.97 -25.67
N THR A 337 -5.76 10.90 -24.76
CA THR A 337 -5.21 12.26 -24.84
C THR A 337 -3.73 12.29 -24.46
N GLN A 338 -2.86 12.68 -25.40
CA GLN A 338 -1.45 12.92 -25.10
C GLN A 338 -1.30 14.17 -24.21
N PRO A 339 -0.38 14.17 -23.22
CA PRO A 339 -0.16 15.34 -22.37
C PRO A 339 0.39 16.52 -23.18
N ALA A 340 -0.20 17.70 -23.00
CA ALA A 340 0.15 18.90 -23.77
C ALA A 340 1.42 19.61 -23.25
N SER A 341 1.97 19.19 -22.10
CA SER A 341 3.20 19.73 -21.52
C SER A 341 3.95 18.68 -20.68
N ALA A 342 5.24 18.92 -20.44
CA ALA A 342 6.06 18.05 -19.57
C ALA A 342 5.51 17.97 -18.13
N VAL A 343 5.01 19.08 -17.58
CA VAL A 343 4.42 19.14 -16.24
C VAL A 343 3.13 18.33 -16.16
N GLU A 344 2.31 18.38 -17.22
CA GLU A 344 1.11 17.55 -17.32
C GLU A 344 1.45 16.06 -17.49
N ALA A 345 2.45 15.74 -18.32
CA ALA A 345 2.95 14.37 -18.50
C ALA A 345 3.43 13.78 -17.17
N GLU A 346 4.17 14.56 -16.37
CA GLU A 346 4.64 14.13 -15.05
C GLU A 346 3.48 13.93 -14.06
N LYS A 347 2.48 14.82 -14.06
CA LYS A 347 1.26 14.68 -13.25
C LYS A 347 0.47 13.42 -13.61
N VAL A 348 0.27 13.15 -14.91
CA VAL A 348 -0.38 11.93 -15.42
C VAL A 348 0.43 10.69 -15.02
N LEU A 349 1.75 10.74 -15.16
CA LEU A 349 2.66 9.65 -14.79
C LEU A 349 2.63 9.34 -13.28
N ARG A 350 2.59 10.37 -12.42
CA ARG A 350 2.41 10.22 -10.96
C ARG A 350 1.08 9.54 -10.63
N GLY A 351 -0.02 9.94 -11.28
CA GLY A 351 -1.33 9.30 -11.13
C GLY A 351 -1.34 7.84 -11.63
N ALA A 352 -0.69 7.56 -12.76
CA ALA A 352 -0.53 6.21 -13.29
C ALA A 352 0.26 5.32 -12.32
N PHE A 353 1.36 5.80 -11.74
CA PHE A 353 2.11 5.05 -10.72
C PHE A 353 1.31 4.83 -9.43
N GLN A 354 0.44 5.76 -9.03
CA GLN A 354 -0.49 5.53 -7.91
C GLN A 354 -1.52 4.43 -8.21
N ALA A 355 -1.97 4.29 -9.47
CA ALA A 355 -2.77 3.14 -9.89
C ALA A 355 -1.95 1.84 -9.87
N VAL A 356 -0.73 1.86 -10.42
CA VAL A 356 0.18 0.70 -10.43
C VAL A 356 0.50 0.19 -9.01
N ARG A 357 0.72 1.08 -8.03
CA ARG A 357 0.91 0.68 -6.62
C ARG A 357 -0.31 -0.05 -6.08
N ARG A 358 -1.52 0.50 -6.22
CA ARG A 358 -2.77 -0.16 -5.78
C ARG A 358 -2.96 -1.54 -6.42
N THR A 359 -2.60 -1.70 -7.70
CA THR A 359 -2.63 -3.01 -8.39
C THR A 359 -1.55 -3.97 -7.89
N ALA A 360 -0.33 -3.49 -7.62
CA ALA A 360 0.74 -4.29 -7.04
C ALA A 360 0.38 -4.79 -5.64
N ASP A 361 -0.23 -3.94 -4.83
CA ASP A 361 -0.69 -4.23 -3.47
C ASP A 361 -1.78 -5.32 -3.47
N TYR A 362 -2.70 -5.28 -4.43
CA TYR A 362 -3.68 -6.36 -4.64
C TYR A 362 -3.00 -7.71 -4.96
N TYR A 363 -2.07 -7.75 -5.92
CA TYR A 363 -1.35 -8.98 -6.27
C TYR A 363 -0.51 -9.51 -5.09
N LEU A 364 0.17 -8.63 -4.35
CA LEU A 364 0.91 -9.00 -3.14
C LEU A 364 -0.01 -9.52 -2.03
N GLY A 365 -1.25 -9.01 -1.95
CA GLY A 365 -2.30 -9.53 -1.08
C GLY A 365 -2.60 -11.00 -1.36
N GLN A 366 -2.86 -11.33 -2.64
CA GLN A 366 -3.28 -12.66 -3.10
C GLN A 366 -2.16 -13.71 -3.08
N ASP A 367 -0.99 -13.42 -3.66
CA ASP A 367 0.10 -14.40 -3.77
C ASP A 367 1.49 -13.75 -3.64
N LEU A 368 2.22 -14.12 -2.58
CA LEU A 368 3.59 -13.66 -2.33
C LEU A 368 4.61 -14.25 -3.32
N SER A 369 4.25 -15.26 -4.11
CA SER A 369 5.09 -15.84 -5.16
C SER A 369 4.91 -15.20 -6.54
N ASP A 370 3.93 -14.29 -6.73
CA ASP A 370 3.75 -13.59 -8.00
C ASP A 370 4.84 -12.53 -8.22
N PRO A 371 5.72 -12.65 -9.22
CA PRO A 371 6.77 -11.66 -9.48
C PRO A 371 6.25 -10.28 -9.90
N ARG A 372 4.99 -10.18 -10.37
CA ARG A 372 4.42 -8.92 -10.88
C ARG A 372 4.24 -7.90 -9.77
N SER A 373 3.82 -8.32 -8.58
CA SER A 373 3.60 -7.42 -7.43
C SER A 373 4.90 -6.68 -7.09
N TYR A 374 6.00 -7.41 -6.94
CA TYR A 374 7.32 -6.84 -6.64
C TYR A 374 7.82 -5.91 -7.75
N ARG A 375 7.78 -6.33 -9.02
CA ARG A 375 8.24 -5.47 -10.15
C ARG A 375 7.45 -4.17 -10.24
N LEU A 376 6.12 -4.27 -10.24
CA LEU A 376 5.24 -3.10 -10.37
C LEU A 376 5.45 -2.11 -9.22
N ARG A 377 5.65 -2.59 -7.98
CA ARG A 377 5.95 -1.73 -6.83
C ARG A 377 7.31 -1.03 -6.96
N ARG A 378 8.38 -1.72 -7.39
CA ARG A 378 9.70 -1.09 -7.64
C ARG A 378 9.64 -0.04 -8.74
N ILE A 379 9.03 -0.38 -9.88
CA ILE A 379 8.84 0.53 -11.02
C ILE A 379 8.12 1.81 -10.54
N ALA A 380 6.97 1.65 -9.88
CA ALA A 380 6.20 2.79 -9.39
C ALA A 380 6.87 3.60 -8.27
N SER A 381 7.84 3.03 -7.55
CA SER A 381 8.64 3.74 -6.54
C SER A 381 9.86 4.47 -7.13
N TRP A 382 10.51 3.89 -8.13
CA TRP A 382 11.85 4.32 -8.57
C TRP A 382 11.93 4.96 -9.97
N SER A 383 10.89 4.85 -10.80
CA SER A 383 10.90 5.43 -12.16
C SER A 383 10.98 6.97 -12.18
N LEU A 384 10.52 7.65 -11.13
CA LEU A 384 10.59 9.11 -11.01
C LEU A 384 11.92 9.61 -10.42
N ILE A 385 12.75 8.73 -9.87
CA ILE A 385 14.04 9.08 -9.25
C ILE A 385 15.12 9.00 -10.34
N GLN A 386 15.40 10.11 -11.02
CA GLN A 386 16.29 10.14 -12.20
C GLN A 386 17.77 10.37 -11.87
N ALA A 387 18.07 10.94 -10.70
CA ALA A 387 19.42 11.26 -10.25
C ALA A 387 19.62 10.86 -8.78
N LEU A 388 20.88 10.82 -8.32
CA LEU A 388 21.21 10.67 -6.91
C LEU A 388 20.66 11.86 -6.11
N PRO A 389 20.18 11.65 -4.86
CA PRO A 389 19.87 12.77 -3.97
C PRO A 389 21.13 13.63 -3.71
N PRO A 390 21.00 14.96 -3.59
CA PRO A 390 22.11 15.81 -3.17
C PRO A 390 22.71 15.32 -1.86
N ALA A 391 24.04 15.24 -1.81
CA ALA A 391 24.76 14.70 -0.66
C ALA A 391 26.01 15.54 -0.31
N ALA A 392 26.21 15.78 0.98
CA ALA A 392 27.43 16.38 1.53
C ALA A 392 28.17 15.31 2.35
N GLY A 393 29.38 14.92 1.89
CA GLY A 393 30.17 13.87 2.56
C GLY A 393 29.45 12.52 2.66
N GLY A 394 28.64 12.16 1.66
CA GLY A 394 27.86 10.91 1.63
C GLY A 394 26.51 10.97 2.36
N ARG A 395 26.23 12.02 3.14
CA ARG A 395 24.92 12.23 3.80
C ARG A 395 23.99 13.07 2.93
N THR A 396 22.77 12.59 2.77
CA THR A 396 21.69 13.26 2.02
C THR A 396 20.72 13.96 2.96
N GLU A 397 19.89 14.86 2.43
CA GLU A 397 18.76 15.45 3.15
C GLU A 397 17.52 14.53 3.21
N VAL A 398 17.62 13.30 2.67
CA VAL A 398 16.50 12.34 2.67
C VAL A 398 16.18 11.93 4.11
N PRO A 399 14.92 12.03 4.57
CA PRO A 399 14.55 11.68 5.92
C PRO A 399 14.74 10.16 6.17
N PRO A 400 15.29 9.77 7.34
CA PRO A 400 15.47 8.36 7.66
C PRO A 400 14.13 7.65 7.89
N PRO A 401 14.11 6.31 7.76
CA PRO A 401 12.96 5.51 8.17
C PRO A 401 12.68 5.69 9.68
N MET A 402 11.42 5.97 10.02
CA MET A 402 11.00 6.07 11.43
C MET A 402 11.30 4.78 12.19
N ASN A 403 11.72 4.92 13.45
CA ASN A 403 11.86 3.82 14.41
C ASN A 403 12.80 2.66 14.01
N ARG A 404 13.84 2.93 13.19
CA ARG A 404 14.86 1.94 12.77
C ARG A 404 15.29 0.90 13.84
N PRO A 405 15.71 1.25 15.08
CA PRO A 405 16.16 0.24 16.05
C PRO A 405 15.04 -0.68 16.56
N LEU A 406 13.78 -0.23 16.55
CA LEU A 406 12.62 -1.09 16.82
C LEU A 406 12.38 -2.04 15.65
N LEU A 407 12.50 -1.55 14.41
CA LEU A 407 12.36 -2.34 13.19
C LEU A 407 13.44 -3.43 13.08
N GLU A 408 14.71 -3.10 13.35
CA GLU A 408 15.78 -4.11 13.35
C GLU A 408 15.54 -5.23 14.39
N ASN A 409 14.98 -4.89 15.55
CA ASN A 409 14.64 -5.87 16.59
C ASN A 409 13.40 -6.70 16.20
N GLU A 410 12.39 -6.07 15.59
CA GLU A 410 11.20 -6.73 15.05
C GLU A 410 11.59 -7.73 13.94
N TRP A 411 12.43 -7.32 12.99
CA TRP A 411 12.90 -8.16 11.89
C TRP A 411 13.75 -9.34 12.39
N LYS A 412 14.71 -9.11 13.29
CA LYS A 412 15.50 -10.20 13.93
C LYS A 412 14.57 -11.16 14.70
N GLY A 413 13.52 -10.64 15.34
CA GLY A 413 12.50 -11.43 16.03
C GLY A 413 11.61 -12.26 15.11
N LEU A 414 11.24 -11.74 13.93
CA LEU A 414 10.45 -12.45 12.91
C LEU A 414 11.31 -13.48 12.15
N GLU A 415 12.57 -13.15 11.87
CA GLU A 415 13.56 -14.07 11.30
C GLU A 415 13.80 -15.27 12.21
N ALA A 416 14.02 -15.04 13.51
CA ALA A 416 14.19 -16.12 14.50
C ALA A 416 12.97 -17.05 14.63
N LYS A 417 11.77 -16.55 14.30
CA LYS A 417 10.51 -17.32 14.29
C LYS A 417 10.19 -17.98 12.94
N GLY A 418 11.01 -17.75 11.91
CA GLY A 418 10.77 -18.27 10.56
C GLY A 418 9.52 -17.71 9.87
N SER A 419 9.00 -16.56 10.31
CA SER A 419 7.73 -15.99 9.82
C SER A 419 7.94 -15.14 8.56
N TRP A 420 8.50 -15.75 7.51
CA TRP A 420 8.95 -15.06 6.27
C TRP A 420 7.84 -14.24 5.59
N GLU A 421 6.60 -14.73 5.59
CA GLU A 421 5.47 -14.04 4.95
C GLU A 421 5.14 -12.70 5.59
N ILE A 422 5.18 -12.63 6.92
CA ILE A 422 4.94 -11.39 7.68
C ILE A 422 6.10 -10.42 7.46
N LEU A 423 7.34 -10.94 7.46
CA LEU A 423 8.54 -10.14 7.21
C LEU A 423 8.53 -9.52 5.82
N ILE A 424 8.14 -10.28 4.78
CA ILE A 424 7.95 -9.78 3.42
C ILE A 424 6.90 -8.67 3.41
N ARG A 425 5.68 -8.91 3.92
CA ARG A 425 4.61 -7.90 3.90
C ARG A 425 5.03 -6.61 4.62
N SER A 426 5.67 -6.72 5.78
CA SER A 426 6.19 -5.62 6.59
C SER A 426 7.28 -4.81 5.87
N ALA A 427 8.28 -5.48 5.29
CA ALA A 427 9.36 -4.83 4.53
C ALA A 427 8.86 -4.17 3.25
N GLU A 428 7.97 -4.84 2.53
CA GLU A 428 7.35 -4.35 1.31
C GLU A 428 6.50 -3.10 1.56
N GLU A 429 5.67 -3.09 2.61
CA GLU A 429 4.88 -1.91 3.03
C GLU A 429 5.77 -0.69 3.30
N ARG A 430 6.87 -0.89 4.06
CA ARG A 430 7.84 0.15 4.40
C ARG A 430 8.62 0.67 3.19
N LEU A 431 8.71 -0.08 2.09
CA LEU A 431 9.32 0.39 0.84
C LEU A 431 8.54 1.56 0.20
N GLN A 432 7.26 1.77 0.56
CA GLN A 432 6.49 2.92 0.07
C GLN A 432 6.91 4.24 0.74
N SER A 433 7.26 4.22 2.02
CA SER A 433 7.69 5.40 2.80
C SER A 433 9.21 5.58 2.79
N ALA A 434 9.98 4.49 2.84
CA ALA A 434 11.43 4.46 2.85
C ALA A 434 11.99 3.98 1.49
N VAL A 435 11.63 4.69 0.41
CA VAL A 435 11.90 4.30 -1.00
C VAL A 435 13.37 4.01 -1.32
N LEU A 436 14.30 4.67 -0.62
CA LEU A 436 15.76 4.51 -0.82
C LEU A 436 16.42 3.56 0.19
N TRP A 437 15.66 2.91 1.07
CA TRP A 437 16.22 1.94 2.01
C TRP A 437 16.41 0.58 1.33
N LEU A 438 17.63 0.33 0.86
CA LEU A 438 17.95 -0.85 0.05
C LEU A 438 17.92 -2.15 0.86
N ASP A 439 18.14 -2.08 2.18
CA ASP A 439 18.09 -3.23 3.10
C ASP A 439 16.75 -3.97 3.04
N LEU A 440 15.64 -3.25 2.87
CA LEU A 440 14.30 -3.81 2.69
C LEU A 440 14.25 -4.81 1.52
N ASN A 441 14.96 -4.53 0.43
CA ASN A 441 14.96 -5.37 -0.76
C ASN A 441 15.78 -6.65 -0.56
N ARG A 442 16.89 -6.57 0.19
CA ARG A 442 17.65 -7.75 0.62
C ARG A 442 16.77 -8.64 1.52
N LEU A 443 16.11 -8.05 2.52
CA LEU A 443 15.24 -8.78 3.45
C LEU A 443 14.08 -9.48 2.73
N THR A 444 13.41 -8.82 1.78
CA THR A 444 12.38 -9.46 0.94
C THR A 444 13.00 -10.62 0.13
N ALA A 445 14.14 -10.41 -0.54
CA ALA A 445 14.75 -11.44 -1.38
C ALA A 445 15.23 -12.68 -0.59
N GLU A 446 15.85 -12.47 0.57
CA GLU A 446 16.26 -13.56 1.48
C GLU A 446 15.04 -14.32 2.03
N SER A 447 13.97 -13.60 2.40
CA SER A 447 12.73 -14.22 2.89
C SER A 447 12.04 -15.06 1.81
N LEU A 448 11.96 -14.55 0.58
CA LEU A 448 11.43 -15.28 -0.58
C LEU A 448 12.28 -16.51 -0.90
N ALA A 449 13.61 -16.45 -0.75
CA ALA A 449 14.48 -17.62 -0.90
C ALA A 449 14.20 -18.70 0.17
N ARG A 450 13.93 -18.29 1.42
CA ARG A 450 13.59 -19.21 2.53
C ARG A 450 12.18 -19.79 2.43
N MET A 451 11.26 -19.15 1.70
CA MET A 451 9.96 -19.72 1.31
C MET A 451 10.07 -20.83 0.22
N GLY A 452 11.26 -21.05 -0.35
CA GLY A 452 11.54 -22.15 -1.26
C GLY A 452 11.20 -21.88 -2.73
N PRO A 453 11.31 -22.92 -3.60
CA PRO A 453 11.37 -22.75 -5.05
C PRO A 453 10.18 -22.04 -5.70
N ARG A 454 8.97 -22.13 -5.11
CA ARG A 454 7.78 -21.42 -5.60
C ARG A 454 8.01 -19.91 -5.68
N CYS A 455 8.78 -19.33 -4.75
CA CYS A 455 9.02 -17.90 -4.66
C CYS A 455 10.27 -17.43 -5.44
N GLU A 456 10.95 -18.31 -6.18
CA GLU A 456 12.18 -17.97 -6.90
C GLU A 456 11.97 -16.87 -7.95
N ALA A 457 10.89 -16.94 -8.74
CA ALA A 457 10.57 -15.89 -9.71
C ALA A 457 10.34 -14.52 -9.06
N ALA A 458 9.72 -14.48 -7.87
CA ALA A 458 9.51 -13.27 -7.08
C ALA A 458 10.83 -12.74 -6.48
N ARG A 459 11.68 -13.63 -5.94
CA ARG A 459 13.03 -13.27 -5.49
C ARG A 459 13.83 -12.61 -6.61
N ASP A 460 13.83 -13.23 -7.79
CA ASP A 460 14.61 -12.76 -8.94
C ASP A 460 14.05 -11.44 -9.49
N ALA A 461 12.74 -11.20 -9.39
CA ALA A 461 12.15 -9.90 -9.64
C ALA A 461 12.68 -8.82 -8.68
N VAL A 462 12.68 -9.06 -7.36
CA VAL A 462 13.21 -8.11 -6.37
C VAL A 462 14.69 -7.82 -6.60
N VAL A 463 15.50 -8.86 -6.81
CA VAL A 463 16.94 -8.74 -7.11
C VAL A 463 17.15 -7.91 -8.38
N HIS A 464 16.45 -8.25 -9.47
CA HIS A 464 16.64 -7.59 -10.76
C HIS A 464 16.34 -6.09 -10.71
N GLU A 465 15.19 -5.70 -10.18
CA GLU A 465 14.81 -4.29 -10.07
C GLU A 465 15.79 -3.51 -9.16
N THR A 466 16.21 -4.11 -8.04
CA THR A 466 17.13 -3.44 -7.10
C THR A 466 18.52 -3.27 -7.72
N VAL A 467 19.05 -4.28 -8.41
CA VAL A 467 20.32 -4.16 -9.14
C VAL A 467 20.19 -3.18 -10.32
N SER A 468 19.02 -3.10 -10.96
CA SER A 468 18.73 -2.13 -12.03
C SER A 468 18.76 -0.68 -11.50
N LEU A 469 18.13 -0.41 -10.35
CA LEU A 469 18.21 0.88 -9.65
C LEU A 469 19.68 1.26 -9.38
N VAL A 470 20.42 0.37 -8.74
CA VAL A 470 21.80 0.62 -8.27
C VAL A 470 22.80 0.65 -9.44
N LYS A 471 22.47 0.11 -10.62
CA LYS A 471 23.21 0.34 -11.88
C LYS A 471 22.90 1.72 -12.48
N ARG A 472 21.64 2.15 -12.45
CA ARG A 472 21.18 3.43 -13.00
C ARG A 472 21.59 4.63 -12.15
N LEU A 473 21.63 4.45 -10.83
CA LEU A 473 22.04 5.44 -9.83
C LEU A 473 23.32 4.93 -9.13
N CYS A 474 24.42 4.86 -9.87
CA CYS A 474 25.70 4.32 -9.37
C CYS A 474 26.21 5.13 -8.16
N GLY A 475 26.52 4.46 -7.04
CA GLY A 475 26.96 5.10 -5.80
C GLY A 475 25.84 5.36 -4.79
N ILE A 476 24.57 5.07 -5.14
CA ILE A 476 23.43 5.18 -4.21
C ILE A 476 23.59 4.27 -2.98
N GLU A 477 24.29 3.16 -3.13
CA GLU A 477 24.62 2.20 -2.08
C GLU A 477 25.63 2.73 -1.04
N GLU A 478 26.34 3.82 -1.35
CA GLU A 478 27.32 4.50 -0.47
C GLU A 478 26.71 5.70 0.28
N LEU A 479 25.50 6.11 -0.09
CA LEU A 479 24.80 7.25 0.51
C LEU A 479 24.12 6.88 1.83
N SER A 480 23.85 7.91 2.63
CA SER A 480 23.14 7.83 3.91
C SER A 480 21.97 8.83 3.97
N PHE A 481 20.96 8.51 4.78
CA PHE A 481 19.91 9.42 5.21
C PHE A 481 20.49 10.56 6.09
N SER A 482 19.66 11.54 6.43
CA SER A 482 20.08 12.73 7.19
C SER A 482 20.56 12.46 8.62
N ASP A 483 20.17 11.34 9.24
CA ASP A 483 20.70 10.85 10.53
C ASP A 483 22.07 10.15 10.39
N GLY A 484 22.52 9.85 9.18
CA GLY A 484 23.70 9.04 8.90
C GLY A 484 23.45 7.53 8.84
N THR A 485 22.20 7.06 8.91
CA THR A 485 21.85 5.67 8.55
C THR A 485 22.19 5.45 7.07
N PRO A 486 22.97 4.42 6.70
CA PRO A 486 23.27 4.14 5.30
C PRO A 486 22.01 3.66 4.56
N PHE A 487 21.92 3.96 3.26
CA PHE A 487 20.88 3.40 2.39
C PHE A 487 21.03 1.87 2.24
N ALA A 488 22.26 1.36 2.32
CA ALA A 488 22.60 -0.05 2.37
C ALA A 488 23.59 -0.37 3.50
N ASP A 489 23.21 -1.26 4.41
CA ASP A 489 24.10 -1.82 5.41
C ASP A 489 25.27 -2.63 4.77
N GLY A 490 26.24 -3.07 5.58
CA GLY A 490 27.38 -3.84 5.07
C GLY A 490 27.02 -5.18 4.42
N ALA A 491 25.97 -5.86 4.90
CA ALA A 491 25.45 -7.09 4.32
C ALA A 491 24.67 -6.81 3.02
N THR A 492 23.93 -5.71 2.95
CA THR A 492 23.22 -5.26 1.74
C THR A 492 24.18 -4.82 0.65
N ARG A 493 25.26 -4.10 0.98
CA ARG A 493 26.34 -3.83 0.02
C ARG A 493 26.99 -5.12 -0.47
N SER A 494 27.34 -6.04 0.44
CA SER A 494 27.88 -7.36 0.06
C SER A 494 26.91 -8.18 -0.81
N TRP A 495 25.61 -8.11 -0.55
CA TRP A 495 24.56 -8.77 -1.33
C TRP A 495 24.41 -8.14 -2.72
N LEU A 496 24.36 -6.81 -2.81
CA LEU A 496 24.35 -6.06 -4.08
C LEU A 496 25.61 -6.33 -4.89
N GLU A 497 26.79 -6.34 -4.26
CA GLU A 497 28.05 -6.75 -4.86
C GLU A 497 28.01 -8.19 -5.33
N SER A 498 27.46 -9.14 -4.54
CA SER A 498 27.33 -10.53 -4.96
C SER A 498 26.44 -10.71 -6.20
N HIS A 499 25.41 -9.87 -6.37
CA HIS A 499 24.52 -9.90 -7.54
C HIS A 499 25.04 -9.05 -8.71
N ARG A 500 25.77 -7.95 -8.46
CA ARG A 500 26.52 -7.18 -9.46
C ARG A 500 27.71 -7.98 -10.00
N HIS A 501 28.38 -8.74 -9.14
CA HIS A 501 29.43 -9.69 -9.48
C HIS A 501 28.86 -10.97 -10.05
N ARG A 502 27.69 -11.47 -9.66
CA ARG A 502 26.99 -12.47 -10.50
C ARG A 502 26.81 -11.91 -11.91
N SER A 503 26.33 -10.67 -12.04
CA SER A 503 26.24 -9.93 -13.31
C SER A 503 27.58 -9.46 -13.94
N LYS A 504 28.76 -9.66 -13.32
CA LYS A 504 30.09 -9.25 -13.84
C LYS A 504 31.01 -10.45 -14.07
N THR A 505 30.94 -11.48 -13.25
CA THR A 505 31.36 -12.85 -13.55
C THR A 505 30.50 -13.43 -14.69
N GLU A 506 29.30 -12.88 -14.95
CA GLU A 506 28.51 -13.07 -16.18
C GLU A 506 28.82 -12.03 -17.29
N ALA A 507 29.79 -11.12 -17.11
CA ALA A 507 30.25 -10.14 -18.12
C ALA A 507 31.80 -10.14 -18.24
N PRO A 508 32.37 -11.03 -19.08
CA PRO A 508 33.77 -11.42 -19.02
C PRO A 508 34.75 -10.42 -19.65
N GLU A 509 35.73 -9.94 -18.88
CA GLU A 509 36.96 -9.39 -19.46
C GLU A 509 37.88 -10.52 -19.95
N THR A 510 37.66 -10.86 -21.22
CA THR A 510 38.64 -11.39 -22.17
C THR A 510 39.46 -12.66 -21.84
N VAL A 511 39.11 -13.69 -22.63
CA VAL A 511 39.89 -14.89 -23.03
C VAL A 511 39.61 -16.17 -22.24
N GLN A 512 38.96 -17.12 -22.94
CA GLN A 512 38.73 -18.53 -22.58
C GLN A 512 37.80 -18.77 -21.36
N GLY A 513 36.50 -18.96 -21.59
CA GLY A 513 35.60 -19.54 -20.58
C GLY A 513 34.12 -19.16 -20.62
N ALA A 514 33.70 -18.18 -21.42
CA ALA A 514 32.34 -17.62 -21.37
C ALA A 514 31.26 -18.42 -22.15
N ALA A 515 31.21 -19.73 -21.96
CA ALA A 515 30.13 -20.59 -22.46
C ALA A 515 29.09 -20.97 -21.37
N ALA A 516 29.33 -20.61 -20.11
CA ALA A 516 28.65 -21.17 -18.95
C ALA A 516 27.49 -20.34 -18.36
N GLY A 517 27.22 -19.12 -18.83
CA GLY A 517 26.14 -18.28 -18.28
C GLY A 517 24.72 -18.77 -18.59
N ALA A 518 24.56 -19.57 -19.66
CA ALA A 518 23.31 -20.29 -19.90
C ALA A 518 23.19 -21.56 -19.03
N ALA A 519 24.30 -22.08 -18.50
CA ALA A 519 24.50 -23.51 -18.16
C ALA A 519 23.55 -24.11 -17.12
N ASN A 520 22.93 -23.30 -16.26
CA ASN A 520 22.20 -23.79 -15.08
C ASN A 520 20.69 -23.49 -15.10
N GLY A 521 20.11 -23.30 -16.29
CA GLY A 521 18.68 -23.46 -16.53
C GLY A 521 18.40 -24.73 -17.35
N PRO A 522 17.13 -25.20 -17.43
CA PRO A 522 16.77 -26.33 -18.31
C PRO A 522 17.16 -26.08 -19.77
N ASP A 523 17.17 -24.80 -20.18
CA ASP A 523 17.61 -24.34 -21.49
C ASP A 523 19.03 -24.83 -21.84
N ALA A 524 19.99 -24.83 -20.90
CA ALA A 524 21.34 -25.28 -21.23
C ALA A 524 21.58 -26.78 -21.09
N ALA A 525 20.87 -27.47 -20.20
CA ALA A 525 20.85 -28.93 -20.24
C ALA A 525 20.39 -29.41 -21.62
N LEU A 526 19.39 -28.74 -22.20
CA LEU A 526 18.93 -28.95 -23.58
C LEU A 526 19.95 -28.50 -24.65
N LEU A 527 20.61 -27.35 -24.51
CA LEU A 527 21.67 -26.92 -25.44
C LEU A 527 22.85 -27.91 -25.46
N GLU A 528 23.25 -28.45 -24.31
CA GLU A 528 24.34 -29.42 -24.21
C GLU A 528 23.92 -30.79 -24.76
N GLN A 529 22.68 -31.23 -24.48
CA GLN A 529 22.10 -32.41 -25.14
C GLN A 529 22.05 -32.26 -26.67
N ALA A 530 21.73 -31.07 -27.20
CA ALA A 530 21.79 -30.81 -28.64
C ALA A 530 23.22 -30.92 -29.19
N ARG A 531 24.23 -30.41 -28.47
CA ARG A 531 25.65 -30.55 -28.85
C ARG A 531 26.11 -32.02 -28.80
N GLU A 532 25.71 -32.79 -27.79
CA GLU A 532 25.99 -34.22 -27.72
C GLU A 532 25.35 -34.99 -28.88
N LEU A 533 24.08 -34.71 -29.20
CA LEU A 533 23.39 -35.34 -30.34
C LEU A 533 24.06 -35.00 -31.67
N ALA A 534 24.48 -33.74 -31.86
CA ALA A 534 25.26 -33.32 -33.02
C ALA A 534 26.62 -34.06 -33.10
N GLY A 535 27.34 -34.19 -31.99
CA GLY A 535 28.59 -34.96 -31.89
C GLY A 535 28.42 -36.44 -32.23
N ARG A 536 27.24 -37.03 -31.94
CA ARG A 536 26.86 -38.39 -32.33
C ARG A 536 26.30 -38.49 -33.77
N LYS A 537 26.47 -37.45 -34.60
CA LYS A 537 25.96 -37.30 -35.98
C LYS A 537 24.42 -37.29 -36.11
N ARG A 538 23.68 -37.05 -35.03
CA ARG A 538 22.20 -37.00 -35.00
C ARG A 538 21.70 -35.55 -35.15
N LEU A 539 22.13 -34.89 -36.24
CA LEU A 539 21.90 -33.46 -36.47
C LEU A 539 20.42 -33.07 -36.53
N ALA A 540 19.57 -33.90 -37.17
CA ALA A 540 18.15 -33.64 -37.27
C ALA A 540 17.46 -33.59 -35.89
N GLU A 541 17.79 -34.54 -35.01
CA GLU A 541 17.24 -34.60 -33.65
C GLU A 541 17.77 -33.46 -32.76
N ALA A 542 19.04 -33.08 -32.94
CA ALA A 542 19.60 -31.91 -32.26
C ALA A 542 18.91 -30.62 -32.70
N ALA A 543 18.67 -30.45 -34.00
CA ALA A 543 17.94 -29.31 -34.55
C ALA A 543 16.47 -29.29 -34.06
N GLU A 544 15.78 -30.44 -34.04
CA GLU A 544 14.41 -30.55 -33.52
C GLU A 544 14.32 -30.18 -32.03
N LEU A 545 15.30 -30.60 -31.22
CA LEU A 545 15.36 -30.25 -29.80
C LEU A 545 15.53 -28.74 -29.59
N LEU A 546 16.38 -28.08 -30.38
CA LEU A 546 16.52 -26.61 -30.38
C LEU A 546 15.28 -25.90 -30.94
N GLN A 547 14.62 -26.45 -31.97
CA GLN A 547 13.37 -25.94 -32.53
C GLN A 547 12.25 -25.99 -31.47
N ARG A 548 12.17 -27.06 -30.66
CA ARG A 548 11.24 -27.17 -29.53
C ARG A 548 11.55 -26.15 -28.43
N GLY A 549 12.83 -25.89 -28.14
CA GLY A 549 13.27 -24.76 -27.30
C GLY A 549 12.79 -23.40 -27.82
N LEU A 550 12.97 -23.15 -29.12
CA LEU A 550 12.51 -21.93 -29.80
C LEU A 550 10.98 -21.74 -29.70
N CYS A 551 10.19 -22.79 -29.95
CA CYS A 551 8.73 -22.75 -29.88
C CYS A 551 8.18 -22.65 -28.45
N SER A 552 8.89 -23.16 -27.44
CA SER A 552 8.49 -23.08 -26.03
C SER A 552 9.04 -21.84 -25.30
N GLY A 553 9.94 -21.08 -25.93
CA GLY A 553 10.55 -19.89 -25.35
C GLY A 553 9.55 -18.79 -25.07
N THR A 554 9.27 -18.53 -23.78
CA THR A 554 8.28 -17.54 -23.33
C THR A 554 8.68 -16.07 -23.48
N SER A 555 9.93 -15.76 -23.86
CA SER A 555 10.40 -14.39 -24.07
C SER A 555 11.20 -14.24 -25.36
N ARG A 556 11.10 -13.08 -26.01
CA ARG A 556 11.80 -12.79 -27.28
C ARG A 556 13.32 -12.95 -27.18
N ARG A 557 13.93 -12.54 -26.05
CA ARG A 557 15.37 -12.71 -25.80
C ARG A 557 15.77 -14.19 -25.70
N ARG A 558 14.94 -15.03 -25.07
CA ARG A 558 15.13 -16.49 -25.04
C ARG A 558 14.94 -17.12 -26.42
N GLN A 559 13.91 -16.71 -27.18
CA GLN A 559 13.70 -17.15 -28.57
C GLN A 559 14.90 -16.81 -29.47
N MET A 560 15.42 -15.57 -29.37
CA MET A 560 16.64 -15.17 -30.08
C MET A 560 17.84 -16.04 -29.70
N GLY A 561 18.04 -16.31 -28.40
CA GLY A 561 19.08 -17.22 -27.91
C GLY A 561 18.99 -18.62 -28.55
N TRP A 562 17.80 -19.23 -28.54
CA TRP A 562 17.55 -20.51 -29.20
C TRP A 562 17.83 -20.49 -30.70
N ARG A 563 17.38 -19.44 -31.41
CA ARG A 563 17.60 -19.32 -32.87
C ARG A 563 19.08 -19.15 -33.20
N LEU A 564 19.82 -18.35 -32.43
CA LEU A 564 21.27 -18.22 -32.58
C LEU A 564 21.98 -19.56 -32.33
N SER A 565 21.59 -20.32 -31.31
CA SER A 565 22.16 -21.65 -31.04
C SER A 565 21.85 -22.67 -32.15
N LEU A 566 20.66 -22.62 -32.74
CA LEU A 566 20.31 -23.43 -33.91
C LEU A 566 21.17 -23.05 -35.12
N CYS A 567 21.37 -21.76 -35.38
CA CYS A 567 22.24 -21.27 -36.44
C CYS A 567 23.72 -21.67 -36.22
N GLU A 568 24.23 -21.56 -34.98
CA GLU A 568 25.57 -22.00 -34.59
C GLU A 568 25.75 -23.51 -34.85
N LEU A 569 24.74 -24.33 -34.54
CA LEU A 569 24.76 -25.79 -34.77
C LEU A 569 24.78 -26.14 -36.27
N LEU A 570 23.89 -25.53 -37.07
CA LEU A 570 23.80 -25.80 -38.51
C LEU A 570 25.07 -25.35 -39.25
N LEU A 571 25.60 -24.17 -38.94
CA LEU A 571 26.87 -23.70 -39.51
C LEU A 571 28.08 -24.53 -39.03
N GLY A 572 28.05 -25.03 -37.79
CA GLY A 572 29.07 -25.96 -37.27
C GLY A 572 29.07 -27.31 -37.97
N ALA A 573 27.90 -27.77 -38.45
CA ALA A 573 27.73 -28.98 -39.24
C ALA A 573 28.02 -28.79 -40.75
N ALA A 574 28.41 -27.59 -41.19
CA ALA A 574 28.52 -27.18 -42.59
C ALA A 574 27.19 -27.20 -43.40
N GLU A 575 26.04 -27.33 -42.72
CA GLU A 575 24.70 -27.32 -43.31
C GLU A 575 24.21 -25.88 -43.59
N THR A 576 25.01 -25.12 -44.35
CA THR A 576 24.80 -23.69 -44.58
C THR A 576 23.46 -23.40 -45.26
N GLN A 577 23.00 -24.26 -46.18
CA GLN A 577 21.69 -24.11 -46.83
C GLN A 577 20.52 -24.16 -45.83
N ALA A 578 20.57 -25.05 -44.84
CA ALA A 578 19.56 -25.13 -43.79
C ALA A 578 19.65 -23.95 -42.80
N ALA A 579 20.82 -23.34 -42.64
CA ALA A 579 21.02 -22.19 -41.78
C ALA A 579 20.44 -20.89 -42.36
N LEU A 580 20.47 -20.68 -43.69
CA LEU A 580 20.09 -19.39 -44.31
C LEU A 580 18.72 -18.86 -43.86
N PRO A 581 17.60 -19.62 -43.91
CA PRO A 581 16.29 -19.10 -43.49
C PRO A 581 16.24 -18.68 -42.01
N GLN A 582 17.05 -19.32 -41.15
CA GLN A 582 17.16 -18.96 -39.73
C GLN A 582 17.97 -17.68 -39.54
N LEU A 583 19.03 -17.47 -40.34
CA LEU A 583 19.82 -16.23 -40.34
C LEU A 583 19.01 -15.05 -40.90
N GLU A 584 18.19 -15.27 -41.93
CA GLU A 584 17.18 -14.32 -42.40
C GLU A 584 16.23 -13.89 -41.27
N ALA A 585 15.69 -14.86 -40.50
CA ALA A 585 14.82 -14.57 -39.37
C ALA A 585 15.54 -13.87 -38.20
N VAL A 586 16.84 -14.11 -38.01
CA VAL A 586 17.67 -13.34 -37.06
C VAL A 586 17.77 -11.88 -37.50
N LEU A 587 18.01 -11.59 -38.78
CA LEU A 587 18.02 -10.20 -39.30
C LEU A 587 16.66 -9.51 -39.12
N GLN A 588 15.57 -10.21 -39.45
CA GLN A 588 14.21 -9.67 -39.28
C GLN A 588 13.91 -9.31 -37.83
N ASP A 589 14.31 -10.16 -36.87
CA ASP A 589 14.15 -9.86 -35.44
C ASP A 589 15.06 -8.71 -34.97
N ILE A 590 16.30 -8.60 -35.48
CA ILE A 590 17.20 -7.45 -35.18
C ILE A 590 16.54 -6.14 -35.62
N ASP A 591 15.98 -6.11 -36.84
CA ASP A 591 15.39 -4.91 -37.43
C ASP A 591 14.03 -4.58 -36.76
N ALA A 592 13.16 -5.58 -36.57
CA ALA A 592 11.84 -5.39 -35.96
C ALA A 592 11.89 -4.95 -34.49
N PHE A 593 12.90 -5.40 -33.73
CA PHE A 593 13.10 -5.01 -32.33
C PHE A 593 14.18 -3.94 -32.14
N GLN A 594 14.71 -3.36 -33.23
CA GLN A 594 15.77 -2.35 -33.22
C GLN A 594 16.96 -2.73 -32.32
N LEU A 595 17.42 -3.98 -32.39
CA LEU A 595 18.40 -4.52 -31.44
C LEU A 595 19.72 -3.73 -31.42
N GLU A 596 20.09 -3.11 -32.54
CA GLU A 596 21.25 -2.22 -32.68
C GLU A 596 21.23 -1.01 -31.72
N SER A 597 20.07 -0.56 -31.25
CA SER A 597 19.94 0.62 -30.38
C SER A 597 19.79 0.31 -28.88
N TRP A 598 19.39 -0.93 -28.49
CA TRP A 598 19.09 -1.27 -27.10
C TRP A 598 19.91 -2.43 -26.49
N ASP A 599 20.42 -3.36 -27.30
CA ASP A 599 21.38 -4.41 -26.86
C ASP A 599 22.42 -4.60 -27.99
N PRO A 600 23.34 -3.62 -28.17
CA PRO A 600 24.27 -3.60 -29.29
C PRO A 600 25.25 -4.79 -29.24
N ASP A 601 25.56 -5.33 -28.07
CA ASP A 601 26.41 -6.52 -27.92
C ASP A 601 25.72 -7.77 -28.47
N LEU A 602 24.44 -7.98 -28.16
CA LEU A 602 23.66 -9.07 -28.74
C LEU A 602 23.42 -8.86 -30.24
N ALA A 603 23.19 -7.62 -30.68
CA ALA A 603 23.11 -7.28 -32.10
C ALA A 603 24.41 -7.64 -32.84
N VAL A 604 25.57 -7.23 -32.34
CA VAL A 604 26.87 -7.57 -32.91
C VAL A 604 27.08 -9.08 -32.91
N LYS A 605 26.80 -9.81 -31.81
CA LYS A 605 26.90 -11.28 -31.79
C LYS A 605 26.06 -11.92 -32.90
N ALA A 606 24.80 -11.49 -33.05
CA ALA A 606 23.88 -12.01 -34.04
C ALA A 606 24.31 -11.67 -35.47
N LEU A 607 24.69 -10.41 -35.74
CA LEU A 607 25.20 -9.96 -37.04
C LEU A 607 26.47 -10.70 -37.46
N ARG A 608 27.40 -11.01 -36.53
CA ARG A 608 28.58 -11.82 -36.84
C ARG A 608 28.22 -13.24 -37.29
N LEU A 609 27.19 -13.85 -36.69
CA LEU A 609 26.73 -15.18 -37.05
C LEU A 609 26.06 -15.18 -38.44
N VAL A 610 25.25 -14.16 -38.72
CA VAL A 610 24.67 -13.91 -40.05
C VAL A 610 25.76 -13.70 -41.09
N TRP A 611 26.74 -12.84 -40.81
CA TRP A 611 27.87 -12.61 -41.71
C TRP A 611 28.61 -13.90 -42.04
N ARG A 612 28.96 -14.70 -41.03
CA ARG A 612 29.64 -15.99 -41.22
C ARG A 612 28.83 -16.94 -42.11
N GLY A 613 27.52 -17.04 -41.89
CA GLY A 613 26.66 -17.91 -42.71
C GLY A 613 26.45 -17.39 -44.13
N PHE A 614 26.34 -16.08 -44.32
CA PHE A 614 26.23 -15.47 -45.65
C PHE A 614 27.54 -15.59 -46.43
N SER A 615 28.70 -15.37 -45.81
CA SER A 615 30.02 -15.57 -46.42
C SER A 615 30.29 -17.04 -46.80
N ALA A 616 29.74 -17.99 -46.03
CA ALA A 616 29.82 -19.43 -46.33
C ALA A 616 28.74 -19.92 -47.32
N ALA A 617 27.81 -19.06 -47.75
CA ALA A 617 26.73 -19.46 -48.65
C ALA A 617 27.26 -19.84 -50.04
N PRO A 618 26.69 -20.88 -50.71
CA PRO A 618 27.13 -21.29 -52.03
C PRO A 618 26.70 -20.32 -53.15
N ALA A 619 25.63 -19.56 -52.96
CA ALA A 619 25.13 -18.57 -53.92
C ALA A 619 25.79 -17.19 -53.75
N ASP A 620 26.27 -16.61 -54.85
CA ASP A 620 26.93 -15.29 -54.87
C ASP A 620 26.03 -14.16 -54.34
N ASP A 621 24.75 -14.16 -54.68
CA ASP A 621 23.80 -13.13 -54.24
C ASP A 621 23.69 -13.04 -52.71
N VAL A 622 23.83 -14.18 -52.02
CA VAL A 622 23.82 -14.26 -50.56
C VAL A 622 25.17 -13.85 -49.98
N ARG A 623 26.29 -14.24 -50.61
CA ARG A 623 27.64 -13.79 -50.22
C ARG A 623 27.78 -12.27 -50.31
N ASN A 624 27.28 -11.67 -51.40
CA ASN A 624 27.34 -10.23 -51.65
C ASN A 624 26.59 -9.41 -50.58
N ARG A 625 25.50 -9.96 -50.02
CA ARG A 625 24.78 -9.33 -48.88
C ARG A 625 25.61 -9.28 -47.59
N GLY A 626 26.68 -10.07 -47.48
CA GLY A 626 27.61 -10.03 -46.34
C GLY A 626 28.30 -8.68 -46.16
N ALA A 627 28.52 -7.90 -47.23
CA ALA A 627 29.11 -6.56 -47.14
C ALA A 627 28.23 -5.60 -46.30
N ALA A 628 26.92 -5.57 -46.57
CA ALA A 628 25.99 -4.76 -45.80
C ALA A 628 25.91 -5.17 -44.31
N ILE A 629 26.18 -6.44 -43.98
CA ILE A 629 26.26 -6.89 -42.59
C ILE A 629 27.57 -6.42 -41.94
N LEU A 630 28.69 -6.40 -42.65
CA LEU A 630 29.94 -5.79 -42.14
C LEU A 630 29.76 -4.30 -41.87
N ASP A 631 29.07 -3.55 -42.75
CA ASP A 631 28.80 -2.12 -42.52
C ASP A 631 27.96 -1.92 -41.25
N ARG A 632 26.92 -2.75 -41.02
CA ARG A 632 26.12 -2.73 -39.79
C ARG A 632 26.98 -3.02 -38.56
N ILE A 633 27.86 -4.03 -38.60
CA ILE A 633 28.80 -4.33 -37.52
C ILE A 633 29.78 -3.15 -37.32
N ALA A 634 30.27 -2.52 -38.38
CA ALA A 634 31.23 -1.41 -38.29
C ALA A 634 30.66 -0.18 -37.58
N ARG A 635 29.35 0.09 -37.70
CA ARG A 635 28.67 1.16 -36.94
C ARG A 635 28.61 0.91 -35.44
N LEU A 636 28.57 -0.35 -35.00
CA LEU A 636 28.41 -0.74 -33.59
C LEU A 636 29.74 -1.12 -32.93
N ALA A 637 30.58 -1.86 -33.64
CA ALA A 637 31.83 -2.43 -33.17
C ALA A 637 32.90 -2.41 -34.30
N PRO A 638 33.48 -1.23 -34.60
CA PRO A 638 34.42 -1.07 -35.72
C PRO A 638 35.67 -1.98 -35.60
N ALA A 639 36.14 -2.25 -34.38
CA ALA A 639 37.24 -3.17 -34.13
C ALA A 639 36.93 -4.62 -34.56
N ASP A 640 35.67 -5.04 -34.48
CA ASP A 640 35.26 -6.38 -34.92
C ASP A 640 35.01 -6.45 -36.41
N ALA A 641 34.47 -5.39 -37.02
CA ALA A 641 34.37 -5.30 -38.48
C ALA A 641 35.75 -5.39 -39.15
N LEU A 642 36.78 -4.73 -38.60
CA LEU A 642 38.17 -4.85 -39.09
C LEU A 642 38.71 -6.28 -38.99
N ARG A 643 38.56 -6.94 -37.84
CA ARG A 643 38.96 -8.34 -37.63
C ARG A 643 38.28 -9.30 -38.63
N LEU A 644 37.00 -9.10 -38.91
CA LEU A 644 36.23 -9.93 -39.85
C LEU A 644 36.57 -9.62 -41.32
N ALA A 645 36.93 -8.37 -41.62
CA ALA A 645 37.45 -7.94 -42.92
C ALA A 645 38.94 -8.31 -43.15
N GLY A 646 39.61 -8.92 -42.16
CA GLY A 646 41.02 -9.35 -42.24
C GLY A 646 42.02 -8.19 -42.23
N ARG A 647 41.74 -7.10 -41.49
CA ARG A 647 42.58 -5.91 -41.37
C ARG A 647 43.03 -5.65 -39.92
#